data_AF-A0A0M3AQD8-F1
#
_entry.id   AF-A0A0M3AQD8-F1
#
_cell.length_a   1.000
_cell.length_b   1.000
_cell.length_c   1.000
_cell.angle_alpha   90.00
_cell.angle_beta   90.00
_cell.angle_gamma   90.00
#
_symmetry.space_group_name_H-M   'P 1'
#
loop_
_entity.id
_entity.type
_entity.pdbx_description
1 polymer ?
#
loop_
_entity_poly.entity_id
_entity_poly.type
_entity_poly.pdbx_seq_one_letter_code
_entity_poly.pdbx_strand_id
1 'polypeptide(L)'
;MIGRGMMAVLLAATALAGAGDARAAGQSVFPVAPDEPHAVTVKAKGDGRSDDGDAIQQAIDKARDRTGHGIVFLPSGRYRITRSLIVPPGVRIYGVGPTRPVILLAANTPGFQQGVSTMIVFAGGDQYNVGQVPVPVPTVVPREKIVRDANSGTFYSAMSNVDIEIGAGNPAAAGVRFRMAQHAFLSHMDFRLGSAFAGVYQAGNVMENVHFQGGRYGIVSEKTSPAWQFTLLDSSFDGQRDAAIREHEVDLTLVNVAIRNTPVGIEIDRGYSDSLWGKDVRFENVSKAGVVISKEKNVFTQIGFDNALAVNSPVFARFRDSGQAVNGKGKAYRVASFSYGLAVPALGRMGEYRTEADIQPLPAMPAPRAPAIRDLPDMAQWVNVRTLGAVGDGKADDTAALQKAIDSHRILYFPTGFYKVTDRLKLRPDSVLIGLHPAITQLYIPDNNPAHAGLGPVLPILESPKSGDNILSGLGLFTGRVNPRASALLWRSGENSLVDDVKIMGGGGTPTADGTMLGSLRVHTGDPVTDDRLDAQYPSIWVTDGGGGTFVDVWSPNSFAQAGFYVTDTNTPGHVYEMSVEHHARNEFVLDNVHNWEFLAPQTEQEVGDGPDAISLDIRNSSNLLFANYHGYRVTRTYAPEKSAVRLTNSGDIRFRNVHINAESGFATCDDEGCGTFLRASKYPFDNAIEDVTRKLFVREREFASLDIGPAGSSIPAPTPGSTKVEKLEDGFWSISGAAVDARGALYFIDRRFQRIHRWSEGKGLEVVRDHALDPVNLAIDASGHVLVLSSLGAKAGVYSFDPDGPKDRFTLIEPTPVRASSGAKTLLPVNWWNNGEFRDQLDHKSHEFTTLADMFARDAGTAKSREYVSPDGSLSLPAFRVWQQGPTDHTGWRWSDSLNANGLVGGKQGERLFVTNGSENITYSGRIGAGGALTDLKPFTNRGGESVAVDGEGRVYVANGQVFVYDMDGKETGRIDVPERPLQILFGGADRRTLFILTHHALYAARP
;
A
#
# COMPACT_ATOMS: atom_id res chain seq x y z
N MET A 1 -48.28 -72.13 23.33
CA MET A 1 -47.61 -71.86 24.63
C MET A 1 -46.16 -71.50 24.30
N ILE A 2 -45.84 -70.27 23.91
CA ILE A 2 -45.56 -69.06 24.74
C ILE A 2 -44.40 -69.30 25.72
N GLY A 3 -43.25 -68.68 25.44
CA GLY A 3 -42.08 -68.65 26.34
C GLY A 3 -40.82 -68.05 25.69
N ARG A 4 -40.81 -66.73 25.57
CA ARG A 4 -39.81 -65.82 24.96
C ARG A 4 -38.32 -66.10 25.25
N GLY A 5 -37.47 -65.86 24.25
CA GLY A 5 -36.03 -65.61 24.40
C GLY A 5 -35.28 -65.50 23.07
N MET A 6 -35.48 -64.40 22.32
CA MET A 6 -34.80 -64.10 21.05
C MET A 6 -34.04 -62.77 21.14
N MET A 7 -32.84 -62.75 20.57
CA MET A 7 -32.08 -61.57 20.08
C MET A 7 -31.67 -60.48 21.08
N ALA A 8 -30.36 -60.46 21.41
CA ALA A 8 -29.61 -59.23 21.69
C ALA A 8 -28.08 -59.49 21.61
N VAL A 9 -27.55 -59.66 20.40
CA VAL A 9 -26.09 -59.61 20.13
C VAL A 9 -25.89 -58.68 18.92
N LEU A 10 -26.01 -57.37 19.16
CA LEU A 10 -25.60 -56.28 18.25
C LEU A 10 -25.96 -54.93 18.91
N LEU A 11 -25.29 -54.57 20.02
CA LEU A 11 -25.36 -53.23 20.65
C LEU A 11 -24.35 -53.16 21.81
N ALA A 12 -23.05 -53.18 21.52
CA ALA A 12 -22.02 -52.96 22.56
C ALA A 12 -20.69 -52.39 22.01
N ALA A 13 -20.71 -51.65 20.90
CA ALA A 13 -19.49 -51.02 20.34
C ALA A 13 -19.72 -49.64 19.71
N THR A 14 -20.76 -48.91 20.13
CA THR A 14 -21.05 -47.54 19.68
C THR A 14 -21.56 -46.69 20.84
N ALA A 15 -20.72 -46.50 21.85
CA ALA A 15 -20.96 -45.52 22.92
C ALA A 15 -19.63 -45.03 23.55
N LEU A 16 -18.68 -44.67 22.70
CA LEU A 16 -17.53 -43.81 23.05
C LEU A 16 -17.33 -42.79 21.91
N ALA A 17 -18.41 -42.15 21.47
CA ALA A 17 -18.30 -40.83 20.86
C ALA A 17 -18.12 -39.86 22.03
N GLY A 18 -16.87 -39.50 22.30
CA GLY A 18 -16.49 -38.61 23.38
C GLY A 18 -17.32 -37.33 23.33
N ALA A 19 -17.73 -36.87 24.51
CA ALA A 19 -18.16 -35.51 24.72
C ALA A 19 -17.19 -34.57 23.98
N GLY A 20 -17.72 -33.76 23.06
CA GLY A 20 -16.92 -32.73 22.41
C GLY A 20 -16.27 -31.89 23.51
N ASP A 21 -14.94 -31.81 23.48
CA ASP A 21 -14.16 -30.95 24.37
C ASP A 21 -14.68 -29.51 24.22
N ALA A 22 -15.59 -29.12 25.10
CA ALA A 22 -15.90 -27.72 25.36
C ALA A 22 -14.66 -27.13 26.05
N ARG A 23 -13.63 -26.84 25.26
CA ARG A 23 -12.47 -26.07 25.74
C ARG A 23 -12.97 -24.71 26.24
N ALA A 24 -12.42 -24.29 27.39
CA ALA A 24 -12.79 -23.07 28.07
C ALA A 24 -12.80 -21.87 27.10
N ALA A 25 -13.80 -21.00 27.23
CA ALA A 25 -13.87 -19.78 26.44
C ALA A 25 -12.67 -18.87 26.77
N GLY A 26 -12.14 -18.16 25.76
CA GLY A 26 -11.03 -17.24 25.95
C GLY A 26 -11.36 -16.14 26.96
N GLN A 27 -10.34 -15.69 27.70
CA GLN A 27 -10.48 -14.56 28.60
C GLN A 27 -10.72 -13.29 27.80
N SER A 28 -11.76 -12.55 28.18
CA SER A 28 -12.15 -11.30 27.52
C SER A 28 -11.27 -10.15 27.99
N VAL A 29 -10.74 -9.34 27.06
CA VAL A 29 -10.09 -8.05 27.41
C VAL A 29 -11.12 -6.94 27.72
N PHE A 30 -12.38 -7.17 27.36
CA PHE A 30 -13.54 -6.34 27.73
C PHE A 30 -14.52 -7.15 28.61
N PRO A 31 -14.20 -7.39 29.90
CA PRO A 31 -15.01 -8.25 30.78
C PRO A 31 -16.44 -7.72 31.03
N VAL A 32 -16.68 -6.43 30.77
CA VAL A 32 -17.98 -5.77 30.77
C VAL A 32 -18.08 -4.87 29.55
N ALA A 33 -19.29 -4.52 29.12
CA ALA A 33 -19.45 -3.52 28.07
C ALA A 33 -19.02 -2.13 28.61
N PRO A 34 -18.11 -1.40 27.92
CA PRO A 34 -17.80 -0.02 28.26
C PRO A 34 -19.07 0.85 28.23
N ASP A 35 -19.08 1.92 29.02
CA ASP A 35 -20.17 2.90 29.03
C ASP A 35 -20.12 3.77 27.76
N GLU A 36 -20.55 3.18 26.64
CA GLU A 36 -20.51 3.75 25.30
C GLU A 36 -21.95 4.05 24.81
N PRO A 37 -22.42 5.30 24.90
CA PRO A 37 -23.83 5.65 24.69
C PRO A 37 -24.32 5.42 23.26
N HIS A 38 -23.41 5.43 22.28
CA HIS A 38 -23.75 5.28 20.86
C HIS A 38 -23.48 3.88 20.30
N ALA A 39 -22.98 2.95 21.12
CA ALA A 39 -22.77 1.57 20.67
C ALA A 39 -24.09 0.81 20.49
N VAL A 40 -24.17 0.03 19.42
CA VAL A 40 -25.28 -0.90 19.19
C VAL A 40 -24.91 -2.27 19.77
N THR A 41 -25.62 -2.70 20.82
CA THR A 41 -25.43 -4.05 21.38
C THR A 41 -26.28 -5.07 20.62
N VAL A 42 -25.64 -6.15 20.18
CA VAL A 42 -26.30 -7.28 19.50
C VAL A 42 -27.34 -7.93 20.43
N LYS A 43 -28.55 -8.14 19.90
CA LYS A 43 -29.64 -8.85 20.58
C LYS A 43 -29.92 -10.18 19.88
N ALA A 44 -29.09 -11.16 20.16
CA ALA A 44 -29.14 -12.51 19.59
C ALA A 44 -29.18 -13.57 20.70
N LYS A 45 -29.46 -14.83 20.36
CA LYS A 45 -29.59 -15.88 21.39
C LYS A 45 -28.24 -16.34 21.93
N GLY A 46 -27.22 -16.44 21.09
CA GLY A 46 -25.86 -16.79 21.51
C GLY A 46 -25.75 -18.20 22.11
N ASP A 47 -26.63 -19.13 21.71
CA ASP A 47 -26.74 -20.49 22.27
C ASP A 47 -25.93 -21.55 21.50
N GLY A 48 -25.25 -21.16 20.42
CA GLY A 48 -24.48 -22.01 19.51
C GLY A 48 -25.32 -22.89 18.59
N ARG A 49 -26.65 -22.74 18.58
CA ARG A 49 -27.62 -23.61 17.88
C ARG A 49 -28.54 -22.81 16.96
N SER A 50 -29.12 -21.75 17.48
CA SER A 50 -29.96 -20.83 16.73
C SER A 50 -29.12 -20.08 15.70
N ASP A 51 -29.67 -19.81 14.52
CA ASP A 51 -29.00 -18.92 13.58
C ASP A 51 -29.18 -17.47 14.04
N ASP A 52 -28.08 -16.85 14.46
CA ASP A 52 -28.00 -15.50 14.98
C ASP A 52 -27.56 -14.48 13.91
N GLY A 53 -27.35 -14.92 12.66
CA GLY A 53 -26.81 -14.09 11.59
C GLY A 53 -27.62 -12.83 11.30
N ASP A 54 -28.96 -12.92 11.30
CA ASP A 54 -29.82 -11.75 11.09
C ASP A 54 -29.73 -10.73 12.21
N ALA A 55 -29.69 -11.19 13.46
CA ALA A 55 -29.61 -10.31 14.61
C ALA A 55 -28.27 -9.58 14.68
N ILE A 56 -27.18 -10.25 14.32
CA ILE A 56 -25.86 -9.63 14.22
C ILE A 56 -25.81 -8.63 13.05
N GLN A 57 -26.28 -9.03 11.86
CA GLN A 57 -26.28 -8.15 10.69
C GLN A 57 -27.11 -6.89 10.94
N GLN A 58 -28.28 -6.99 11.57
CA GLN A 58 -29.11 -5.83 11.93
C GLN A 58 -28.39 -4.87 12.88
N ALA A 59 -27.57 -5.38 13.82
CA ALA A 59 -26.78 -4.53 14.69
C ALA A 59 -25.68 -3.79 13.91
N ILE A 60 -24.99 -4.48 13.00
CA ILE A 60 -23.97 -3.90 12.11
C ILE A 60 -24.58 -2.83 11.21
N ASP A 61 -25.69 -3.12 10.56
CA ASP A 61 -26.37 -2.20 9.64
C ASP A 61 -26.86 -0.93 10.34
N LYS A 62 -27.25 -1.05 11.62
CA LYS A 62 -27.73 0.06 12.45
C LYS A 62 -26.60 0.91 13.05
N ALA A 63 -25.39 0.37 13.15
CA ALA A 63 -24.32 1.01 13.92
C ALA A 63 -23.84 2.34 13.34
N ARG A 64 -23.88 2.50 12.01
CA ARG A 64 -23.36 3.69 11.34
C ARG A 64 -24.22 4.92 11.65
N ASP A 65 -23.58 5.95 12.17
CA ASP A 65 -24.18 7.27 12.34
C ASP A 65 -24.09 8.11 11.05
N ARG A 66 -24.42 9.40 11.15
CA ARG A 66 -24.38 10.35 10.02
C ARG A 66 -22.97 10.59 9.46
N THR A 67 -21.92 10.33 10.25
CA THR A 67 -20.52 10.42 9.81
C THR A 67 -20.07 9.17 9.08
N GLY A 68 -20.90 8.12 9.09
CA GLY A 68 -20.60 6.84 8.46
C GLY A 68 -19.81 5.89 9.36
N HIS A 69 -19.67 6.19 10.65
CA HIS A 69 -18.90 5.40 11.62
C HIS A 69 -19.80 4.83 12.72
N GLY A 70 -19.34 3.78 13.42
CA GLY A 70 -20.13 3.17 14.49
C GLY A 70 -19.44 2.07 15.27
N ILE A 71 -20.00 1.75 16.43
CA ILE A 71 -19.50 0.69 17.33
C ILE A 71 -20.61 -0.35 17.53
N VAL A 72 -20.24 -1.63 17.44
CA VAL A 72 -21.10 -2.77 17.77
C VAL A 72 -20.51 -3.53 18.94
N PHE A 73 -21.32 -3.79 19.96
CA PHE A 73 -20.97 -4.72 21.03
C PHE A 73 -21.60 -6.09 20.80
N LEU A 74 -20.76 -7.13 20.82
CA LEU A 74 -21.16 -8.53 20.76
C LEU A 74 -21.00 -9.16 22.16
N PRO A 75 -22.09 -9.37 22.92
CA PRO A 75 -22.00 -9.93 24.28
C PRO A 75 -21.41 -11.34 24.30
N SER A 76 -20.92 -11.79 25.47
CA SER A 76 -20.50 -13.18 25.67
C SER A 76 -21.59 -14.15 25.23
N GLY A 77 -21.23 -15.08 24.36
CA GLY A 77 -22.17 -16.01 23.75
C GLY A 77 -21.51 -16.75 22.61
N ARG A 78 -22.23 -17.73 22.07
CA ARG A 78 -21.77 -18.53 20.93
C ARG A 78 -22.78 -18.37 19.81
N TYR A 79 -22.43 -17.65 18.76
CA TYR A 79 -23.34 -17.18 17.74
C TYR A 79 -23.19 -18.02 16.48
N ARG A 80 -24.12 -18.93 16.23
CA ARG A 80 -24.10 -19.71 14.99
C ARG A 80 -24.62 -18.84 13.84
N ILE A 81 -23.90 -18.85 12.72
CA ILE A 81 -24.31 -18.18 11.48
C ILE A 81 -24.42 -19.20 10.34
N THR A 82 -25.25 -18.91 9.34
CA THR A 82 -25.40 -19.74 8.13
C THR A 82 -25.07 -19.02 6.82
N ARG A 83 -24.73 -17.74 6.90
CA ARG A 83 -24.47 -16.85 5.75
C ARG A 83 -23.40 -15.82 6.11
N SER A 84 -22.87 -15.12 5.12
CA SER A 84 -21.86 -14.09 5.34
C SER A 84 -22.43 -12.88 6.09
N LEU A 85 -21.71 -12.43 7.12
CA LEU A 85 -21.90 -11.13 7.76
C LEU A 85 -21.09 -10.08 6.98
N ILE A 86 -21.70 -8.93 6.70
CA ILE A 86 -21.08 -7.85 5.93
C ILE A 86 -20.85 -6.65 6.85
N VAL A 87 -19.58 -6.31 7.05
CA VAL A 87 -19.15 -5.17 7.86
C VAL A 87 -18.85 -4.00 6.92
N PRO A 88 -19.59 -2.89 6.97
CA PRO A 88 -19.31 -1.73 6.13
C PRO A 88 -18.07 -0.95 6.62
N PRO A 89 -17.55 0.00 5.83
CA PRO A 89 -16.48 0.91 6.28
C PRO A 89 -16.91 1.71 7.51
N GLY A 90 -15.96 2.03 8.41
CA GLY A 90 -16.21 2.80 9.62
C GLY A 90 -16.88 2.07 10.78
N VAL A 91 -17.12 0.76 10.70
CA VAL A 91 -17.78 0.01 11.79
C VAL A 91 -16.79 -0.87 12.53
N ARG A 92 -16.73 -0.70 13.86
CA ARG A 92 -15.91 -1.51 14.76
C ARG A 92 -16.75 -2.46 15.62
N ILE A 93 -16.34 -3.72 15.71
CA ILE A 93 -17.04 -4.76 16.47
C ILE A 93 -16.17 -5.18 17.65
N TYR A 94 -16.69 -5.04 18.88
CA TYR A 94 -16.01 -5.49 20.09
C TYR A 94 -16.79 -6.59 20.78
N GLY A 95 -16.12 -7.70 21.07
CA GLY A 95 -16.65 -8.69 22.00
C GLY A 95 -16.64 -8.15 23.42
N VAL A 96 -17.73 -8.33 24.18
CA VAL A 96 -17.85 -7.81 25.56
C VAL A 96 -18.49 -8.83 26.50
N GLY A 97 -18.14 -8.77 27.78
CA GLY A 97 -18.65 -9.68 28.81
C GLY A 97 -17.56 -10.63 29.33
N PRO A 98 -17.90 -11.51 30.30
CA PRO A 98 -16.91 -12.27 31.08
C PRO A 98 -16.04 -13.22 30.25
N THR A 99 -16.51 -13.64 29.07
CA THR A 99 -15.73 -14.47 28.13
C THR A 99 -15.85 -13.93 26.72
N ARG A 100 -14.84 -14.16 25.88
CA ARG A 100 -14.93 -13.77 24.46
C ARG A 100 -16.14 -14.43 23.78
N PRO A 101 -16.97 -13.67 23.03
CA PRO A 101 -17.95 -14.27 22.15
C PRO A 101 -17.30 -15.10 21.05
N VAL A 102 -18.02 -16.11 20.58
CA VAL A 102 -17.57 -16.97 19.48
C VAL A 102 -18.55 -16.87 18.31
N ILE A 103 -18.09 -16.50 17.12
CA ILE A 103 -18.87 -16.65 15.88
C ILE A 103 -18.58 -18.03 15.30
N LEU A 104 -19.64 -18.84 15.17
CA LEU A 104 -19.56 -20.26 14.84
C LEU A 104 -20.18 -20.54 13.46
N LEU A 105 -19.38 -21.15 12.57
CA LEU A 105 -19.91 -21.87 11.42
C LEU A 105 -20.10 -23.33 11.79
N ALA A 106 -21.35 -23.77 11.94
CA ALA A 106 -21.65 -25.15 12.32
C ALA A 106 -21.16 -26.16 11.26
N ALA A 107 -21.04 -27.43 11.64
CA ALA A 107 -20.62 -28.48 10.72
C ALA A 107 -21.55 -28.58 9.51
N ASN A 108 -20.97 -28.81 8.32
CA ASN A 108 -21.69 -28.95 7.04
C ASN A 108 -22.69 -27.80 6.76
N THR A 109 -22.30 -26.55 7.01
CA THR A 109 -23.17 -25.39 6.75
C THR A 109 -23.29 -25.16 5.24
N PRO A 110 -24.49 -25.17 4.66
CA PRO A 110 -24.68 -25.03 3.20
C PRO A 110 -23.98 -23.78 2.63
N GLY A 111 -23.30 -23.93 1.50
CA GLY A 111 -22.60 -22.84 0.80
C GLY A 111 -21.10 -22.74 1.13
N PHE A 112 -20.60 -23.55 2.07
CA PHE A 112 -19.19 -23.54 2.52
C PHE A 112 -18.42 -24.83 2.18
N GLN A 113 -18.89 -25.59 1.19
CA GLN A 113 -18.29 -26.88 0.80
C GLN A 113 -17.29 -26.79 -0.37
N GLN A 114 -17.40 -25.77 -1.24
CA GLN A 114 -16.64 -25.69 -2.50
C GLN A 114 -16.10 -24.27 -2.75
N GLY A 115 -14.94 -24.19 -3.39
CA GLY A 115 -14.23 -22.93 -3.69
C GLY A 115 -13.71 -22.24 -2.42
N VAL A 116 -13.85 -20.91 -2.37
CA VAL A 116 -13.63 -20.10 -1.17
C VAL A 116 -14.95 -19.40 -0.80
N SER A 117 -15.37 -19.51 0.47
CA SER A 117 -16.59 -18.91 1.02
C SER A 117 -16.29 -18.25 2.37
N THR A 118 -16.63 -16.98 2.53
CA THR A 118 -16.17 -16.16 3.68
C THR A 118 -17.29 -15.93 4.70
N MET A 119 -17.05 -16.22 5.98
CA MET A 119 -18.05 -16.03 7.05
C MET A 119 -18.31 -14.55 7.35
N ILE A 120 -17.25 -13.74 7.37
CA ILE A 120 -17.33 -12.29 7.61
C ILE A 120 -16.59 -11.59 6.48
N VAL A 121 -17.19 -10.54 5.92
CA VAL A 121 -16.60 -9.73 4.84
C VAL A 121 -16.63 -8.28 5.27
N PHE A 122 -15.45 -7.67 5.34
CA PHE A 122 -15.35 -6.22 5.38
C PHE A 122 -15.51 -5.67 3.95
N ALA A 123 -16.51 -4.83 3.75
CA ALA A 123 -16.96 -4.35 2.45
C ALA A 123 -16.59 -2.89 2.22
N GLY A 124 -16.48 -2.49 0.95
CA GLY A 124 -16.18 -1.11 0.56
C GLY A 124 -17.41 -0.22 0.36
N GLY A 125 -17.20 1.08 0.50
CA GLY A 125 -18.19 2.13 0.20
C GLY A 125 -18.19 2.56 -1.27
N ASP A 126 -19.20 3.31 -1.71
CA ASP A 126 -19.23 3.91 -3.06
C ASP A 126 -18.42 5.22 -3.12
N GLN A 127 -17.10 5.09 -2.93
CA GLN A 127 -16.16 6.22 -2.78
C GLN A 127 -16.28 7.26 -3.90
N TYR A 128 -16.58 6.83 -5.13
CA TYR A 128 -16.62 7.67 -6.32
C TYR A 128 -18.04 7.90 -6.88
N ASN A 129 -19.08 7.60 -6.10
CA ASN A 129 -20.49 7.74 -6.50
C ASN A 129 -20.80 7.07 -7.85
N VAL A 130 -20.26 5.88 -8.07
CA VAL A 130 -20.43 5.10 -9.32
C VAL A 130 -21.80 4.42 -9.36
N GLY A 131 -22.41 4.18 -8.20
CA GLY A 131 -23.68 3.48 -8.03
C GLY A 131 -23.55 1.97 -8.24
N GLN A 132 -23.14 1.54 -9.44
CA GLN A 132 -22.87 0.13 -9.75
C GLN A 132 -21.66 -0.40 -8.96
N VAL A 133 -21.61 -1.71 -8.76
CA VAL A 133 -20.48 -2.39 -8.09
C VAL A 133 -19.46 -2.79 -9.15
N PRO A 134 -18.28 -2.12 -9.22
CA PRO A 134 -17.33 -2.40 -10.30
C PRO A 134 -16.67 -3.77 -10.18
N VAL A 135 -16.35 -4.16 -8.94
CA VAL A 135 -15.72 -5.43 -8.58
C VAL A 135 -16.45 -6.01 -7.36
N PRO A 136 -17.35 -6.98 -7.54
CA PRO A 136 -18.05 -7.60 -6.43
C PRO A 136 -17.20 -8.65 -5.72
N VAL A 137 -17.46 -8.87 -4.43
CA VAL A 137 -16.78 -9.92 -3.64
C VAL A 137 -17.33 -11.31 -4.02
N PRO A 138 -16.53 -12.20 -4.63
CA PRO A 138 -17.04 -13.46 -5.15
C PRO A 138 -17.30 -14.53 -4.07
N THR A 139 -16.75 -14.35 -2.86
CA THR A 139 -16.76 -15.34 -1.77
C THR A 139 -17.96 -15.23 -0.82
N VAL A 140 -18.87 -14.28 -1.07
CA VAL A 140 -20.06 -14.06 -0.23
C VAL A 140 -21.03 -15.24 -0.34
N VAL A 141 -21.62 -15.62 0.80
CA VAL A 141 -22.67 -16.62 0.89
C VAL A 141 -23.97 -15.92 1.35
N PRO A 142 -25.07 -16.01 0.59
CA PRO A 142 -25.22 -16.76 -0.67
C PRO A 142 -24.62 -16.01 -1.89
N ARG A 143 -24.31 -16.73 -2.97
CA ARG A 143 -23.47 -16.24 -4.09
C ARG A 143 -24.15 -15.17 -4.95
N GLU A 144 -25.47 -15.10 -4.93
CA GLU A 144 -26.27 -14.07 -5.62
C GLU A 144 -26.21 -12.70 -4.93
N LYS A 145 -25.73 -12.63 -3.68
CA LYS A 145 -25.59 -11.37 -2.96
C LYS A 145 -24.39 -10.59 -3.51
N ILE A 146 -24.68 -9.48 -4.18
CA ILE A 146 -23.66 -8.57 -4.70
C ILE A 146 -23.19 -7.64 -3.57
N VAL A 147 -21.93 -7.78 -3.19
CA VAL A 147 -21.27 -6.95 -2.17
C VAL A 147 -20.12 -6.22 -2.82
N ARG A 148 -19.99 -4.92 -2.53
CA ARG A 148 -18.89 -4.10 -3.00
C ARG A 148 -17.62 -4.44 -2.24
N ASP A 149 -16.56 -4.72 -2.98
CA ASP A 149 -15.27 -4.97 -2.38
C ASP A 149 -14.64 -3.68 -1.82
N ALA A 150 -13.71 -3.85 -0.89
CA ALA A 150 -12.89 -2.78 -0.37
C ALA A 150 -12.13 -2.04 -1.47
N ASN A 151 -12.05 -0.73 -1.32
CA ASN A 151 -11.29 0.21 -2.14
C ASN A 151 -10.40 1.08 -1.25
N SER A 152 -9.63 1.99 -1.86
CA SER A 152 -8.75 2.94 -1.18
C SER A 152 -9.42 3.82 -0.13
N GLY A 153 -10.76 3.82 -0.01
CA GLY A 153 -11.53 4.54 1.01
C GLY A 153 -12.11 3.68 2.14
N THR A 154 -11.66 2.42 2.29
CA THR A 154 -12.26 1.44 3.22
C THR A 154 -11.56 1.44 4.58
N PHE A 155 -11.66 2.56 5.31
CA PHE A 155 -10.93 2.82 6.55
C PHE A 155 -11.69 2.40 7.82
N TYR A 156 -11.00 2.45 8.96
CA TYR A 156 -11.53 2.44 10.33
C TYR A 156 -12.25 1.19 10.83
N SER A 157 -12.67 0.27 9.97
CA SER A 157 -13.41 -0.91 10.43
C SER A 157 -12.47 -1.91 11.12
N ALA A 158 -12.92 -2.45 12.24
CA ALA A 158 -12.12 -3.36 13.06
C ALA A 158 -12.98 -4.43 13.72
N MET A 159 -12.35 -5.52 14.16
CA MET A 159 -12.99 -6.50 15.03
C MET A 159 -12.01 -6.95 16.11
N SER A 160 -12.42 -6.83 17.37
CA SER A 160 -11.58 -7.18 18.50
C SER A 160 -12.29 -8.02 19.54
N ASN A 161 -11.54 -8.90 20.20
CA ASN A 161 -12.01 -9.71 21.32
C ASN A 161 -13.16 -10.66 20.93
N VAL A 162 -13.15 -11.18 19.70
CA VAL A 162 -14.13 -12.13 19.15
C VAL A 162 -13.42 -13.37 18.62
N ASP A 163 -13.83 -14.55 19.06
CA ASP A 163 -13.27 -15.81 18.55
C ASP A 163 -14.05 -16.31 17.34
N ILE A 164 -13.36 -16.99 16.43
CA ILE A 164 -13.95 -17.62 15.24
C ILE A 164 -13.80 -19.13 15.34
N GLU A 165 -14.89 -19.87 15.08
CA GLU A 165 -14.87 -21.32 15.03
C GLU A 165 -15.56 -21.87 13.79
N ILE A 166 -14.88 -22.82 13.11
CA ILE A 166 -15.36 -23.48 11.91
C ILE A 166 -15.46 -25.00 12.16
N GLY A 167 -16.69 -25.51 12.12
CA GLY A 167 -16.99 -26.92 12.24
C GLY A 167 -16.54 -27.73 11.01
N ALA A 168 -16.43 -29.04 11.18
CA ALA A 168 -16.06 -29.98 10.12
C ALA A 168 -17.03 -29.94 8.92
N GLY A 169 -16.53 -30.30 7.72
CA GLY A 169 -17.35 -30.34 6.50
C GLY A 169 -17.54 -28.97 5.83
N ASN A 170 -16.75 -27.97 6.24
CA ASN A 170 -16.70 -26.64 5.61
C ASN A 170 -15.29 -26.34 5.03
N PRO A 171 -14.75 -27.17 4.12
CA PRO A 171 -13.38 -27.02 3.64
C PRO A 171 -13.13 -25.75 2.81
N ALA A 172 -14.19 -25.11 2.29
CA ALA A 172 -14.11 -23.85 1.55
C ALA A 172 -14.18 -22.61 2.47
N ALA A 173 -14.44 -22.78 3.76
CA ALA A 173 -14.67 -21.66 4.65
C ALA A 173 -13.38 -20.86 4.91
N ALA A 174 -13.50 -19.55 4.84
CA ALA A 174 -12.57 -18.58 5.43
C ALA A 174 -13.31 -17.82 6.54
N GLY A 175 -12.65 -17.63 7.69
CA GLY A 175 -13.25 -16.96 8.85
C GLY A 175 -13.54 -15.49 8.58
N VAL A 176 -12.52 -14.71 8.25
CA VAL A 176 -12.67 -13.28 7.96
C VAL A 176 -12.01 -12.97 6.62
N ARG A 177 -12.75 -12.30 5.73
CA ARG A 177 -12.15 -11.61 4.60
C ARG A 177 -11.83 -10.18 5.00
N PHE A 178 -10.55 -9.90 5.26
CA PHE A 178 -10.09 -8.69 5.92
C PHE A 178 -9.27 -7.80 4.97
N ARG A 179 -9.80 -7.55 3.77
CA ARG A 179 -9.14 -6.73 2.76
C ARG A 179 -9.48 -5.28 3.04
N MET A 180 -8.52 -4.51 3.55
CA MET A 180 -8.79 -3.18 4.11
C MET A 180 -7.79 -2.12 3.66
N ALA A 181 -8.15 -0.88 3.98
CA ALA A 181 -7.35 0.34 3.90
C ALA A 181 -6.77 0.66 5.32
N GLN A 182 -6.21 1.86 5.59
CA GLN A 182 -5.62 2.19 6.89
C GLN A 182 -6.61 2.19 8.07
N HIS A 183 -6.05 2.09 9.29
CA HIS A 183 -6.78 2.19 10.57
C HIS A 183 -7.82 1.08 10.79
N ALA A 184 -7.54 -0.07 10.18
CA ALA A 184 -8.34 -1.28 10.28
C ALA A 184 -7.50 -2.38 10.93
N PHE A 185 -8.02 -2.97 12.02
CA PHE A 185 -7.34 -4.06 12.72
C PHE A 185 -8.24 -5.24 13.08
N LEU A 186 -7.61 -6.41 13.27
CA LEU A 186 -8.15 -7.51 14.05
C LEU A 186 -7.29 -7.73 15.30
N SER A 187 -7.90 -7.79 16.48
CA SER A 187 -7.13 -7.97 17.72
C SER A 187 -7.75 -8.90 18.76
N HIS A 188 -6.89 -9.58 19.53
CA HIS A 188 -7.30 -10.46 20.63
C HIS A 188 -8.29 -11.55 20.22
N MET A 189 -7.94 -12.35 19.20
CA MET A 189 -8.85 -13.34 18.61
C MET A 189 -8.24 -14.75 18.55
N ASP A 190 -9.03 -15.77 18.85
CA ASP A 190 -8.69 -17.16 18.52
C ASP A 190 -9.49 -17.67 17.32
N PHE A 191 -8.77 -18.21 16.35
CA PHE A 191 -9.30 -18.90 15.18
C PHE A 191 -9.15 -20.41 15.34
N ARG A 192 -10.28 -21.11 15.49
CA ARG A 192 -10.37 -22.58 15.53
C ARG A 192 -10.93 -23.10 14.21
N LEU A 193 -10.04 -23.55 13.33
CA LEU A 193 -10.34 -23.65 11.91
C LEU A 193 -10.78 -25.04 11.44
N GLY A 194 -10.44 -26.10 12.19
CA GLY A 194 -10.79 -27.47 11.79
C GLY A 194 -10.33 -27.77 10.36
N SER A 195 -11.28 -28.09 9.46
CA SER A 195 -10.99 -28.38 8.05
C SER A 195 -10.96 -27.16 7.12
N ALA A 196 -11.17 -25.94 7.63
CA ALA A 196 -11.33 -24.71 6.84
C ALA A 196 -10.18 -24.44 5.86
N PHE A 197 -10.45 -23.59 4.86
CA PHE A 197 -9.47 -23.10 3.90
C PHE A 197 -8.49 -22.13 4.59
N ALA A 198 -9.01 -21.12 5.28
CA ALA A 198 -8.19 -20.12 5.97
C ALA A 198 -8.88 -19.58 7.23
N GLY A 199 -8.11 -19.00 8.15
CA GLY A 199 -8.66 -18.13 9.18
C GLY A 199 -8.97 -16.75 8.63
N VAL A 200 -7.96 -16.12 8.03
CA VAL A 200 -8.10 -14.84 7.31
C VAL A 200 -7.80 -15.02 5.83
N TYR A 201 -8.65 -14.47 4.98
CA TYR A 201 -8.47 -14.39 3.53
C TYR A 201 -8.32 -12.93 3.10
N GLN A 202 -7.27 -12.61 2.32
CA GLN A 202 -6.89 -11.26 1.91
C GLN A 202 -6.79 -10.31 3.11
N ALA A 203 -5.67 -10.37 3.84
CA ALA A 203 -5.46 -9.62 5.08
C ALA A 203 -4.94 -8.18 4.84
N GLY A 204 -5.34 -7.23 5.69
CA GLY A 204 -4.87 -5.84 5.78
C GLY A 204 -5.68 -5.12 6.87
N ASN A 205 -5.23 -4.11 7.61
CA ASN A 205 -3.92 -3.50 7.62
C ASN A 205 -3.09 -3.98 8.84
N VAL A 206 -3.70 -4.08 10.03
CA VAL A 206 -3.01 -4.57 11.24
C VAL A 206 -3.69 -5.79 11.83
N MET A 207 -2.92 -6.73 12.36
CA MET A 207 -3.41 -7.75 13.28
C MET A 207 -2.49 -7.90 14.48
N GLU A 208 -3.06 -7.93 15.68
CA GLU A 208 -2.31 -8.07 16.93
C GLU A 208 -2.92 -9.15 17.82
N ASN A 209 -2.09 -9.98 18.45
CA ASN A 209 -2.55 -10.99 19.40
C ASN A 209 -3.66 -11.90 18.80
N VAL A 210 -3.39 -12.45 17.61
CA VAL A 210 -4.31 -13.33 16.88
C VAL A 210 -3.71 -14.73 16.76
N HIS A 211 -4.50 -15.75 17.10
CA HIS A 211 -4.01 -17.13 17.21
C HIS A 211 -4.79 -18.10 16.32
N PHE A 212 -4.09 -18.83 15.46
CA PHE A 212 -4.67 -19.75 14.46
C PHE A 212 -4.38 -21.22 14.80
N GLN A 213 -5.44 -22.01 14.96
CA GLN A 213 -5.37 -23.44 15.29
C GLN A 213 -6.04 -24.29 14.20
N GLY A 214 -5.26 -25.18 13.59
CA GLY A 214 -5.72 -26.02 12.49
C GLY A 214 -5.97 -25.24 11.19
N GLY A 215 -6.83 -25.77 10.32
CA GLY A 215 -7.09 -25.20 8.99
C GLY A 215 -6.07 -25.65 7.94
N ARG A 216 -6.34 -25.35 6.67
CA ARG A 216 -5.35 -25.54 5.59
C ARG A 216 -4.25 -24.49 5.70
N TYR A 217 -4.68 -23.24 5.86
CA TYR A 217 -3.85 -22.07 6.12
C TYR A 217 -4.39 -21.30 7.33
N GLY A 218 -3.53 -20.55 8.02
CA GLY A 218 -3.98 -19.54 8.98
C GLY A 218 -4.38 -18.27 8.24
N ILE A 219 -3.47 -17.76 7.40
CA ILE A 219 -3.70 -16.61 6.53
C ILE A 219 -3.44 -17.03 5.07
N VAL A 220 -4.31 -16.58 4.16
CA VAL A 220 -4.04 -16.52 2.73
C VAL A 220 -4.17 -15.04 2.34
N SER A 221 -3.06 -14.38 2.01
CA SER A 221 -3.09 -12.96 1.65
C SER A 221 -3.37 -12.73 0.16
N GLU A 222 -3.64 -11.48 -0.18
CA GLU A 222 -3.59 -10.85 -1.50
C GLU A 222 -3.31 -9.36 -1.24
N LYS A 223 -2.93 -8.57 -2.25
CA LYS A 223 -2.87 -7.10 -2.16
C LYS A 223 -4.01 -6.53 -1.32
N THR A 224 -3.66 -5.71 -0.32
CA THR A 224 -4.65 -4.93 0.44
C THR A 224 -5.38 -3.95 -0.50
N SER A 225 -6.24 -3.07 0.01
CA SER A 225 -6.91 -2.07 -0.84
C SER A 225 -6.56 -0.67 -0.38
N PRO A 226 -5.64 0.04 -1.07
CA PRO A 226 -5.07 -0.15 -2.41
C PRO A 226 -3.61 -0.66 -2.45
N ALA A 227 -3.36 -1.90 -2.01
CA ALA A 227 -2.04 -2.53 -2.01
C ALA A 227 -0.99 -1.83 -1.13
N TRP A 228 -1.41 -1.32 0.04
CA TRP A 228 -0.51 -1.06 1.16
C TRP A 228 -0.13 -2.35 1.88
N GLN A 229 0.75 -2.18 2.86
CA GLN A 229 1.38 -3.24 3.61
C GLN A 229 0.42 -3.87 4.63
N PHE A 230 0.81 -5.02 5.16
CA PHE A 230 0.09 -5.69 6.23
C PHE A 230 1.05 -6.12 7.35
N THR A 231 0.74 -5.74 8.59
CA THR A 231 1.55 -6.04 9.76
C THR A 231 0.84 -6.99 10.74
N LEU A 232 1.53 -8.07 11.12
CA LEU A 232 1.09 -9.06 12.10
C LEU A 232 2.00 -9.08 13.33
N LEU A 233 1.43 -8.81 14.50
CA LEU A 233 2.13 -8.63 15.77
C LEU A 233 1.66 -9.68 16.78
N ASP A 234 2.60 -10.20 17.59
CA ASP A 234 2.30 -10.97 18.80
C ASP A 234 1.36 -12.17 18.60
N SER A 235 1.45 -12.80 17.44
CA SER A 235 0.47 -13.76 16.93
C SER A 235 1.05 -15.17 16.80
N SER A 236 0.18 -16.17 16.62
CA SER A 236 0.66 -17.55 16.50
C SER A 236 -0.13 -18.45 15.57
N PHE A 237 0.56 -19.45 15.03
CA PHE A 237 0.04 -20.47 14.13
C PHE A 237 0.40 -21.86 14.67
N ASP A 238 -0.57 -22.75 14.77
CA ASP A 238 -0.37 -24.14 15.19
C ASP A 238 -1.22 -25.11 14.35
N GLY A 239 -0.55 -26.05 13.69
CA GLY A 239 -1.20 -27.22 13.09
C GLY A 239 -1.84 -26.98 11.72
N GLN A 240 -1.42 -25.96 10.98
CA GLN A 240 -1.88 -25.76 9.59
C GLN A 240 -1.39 -26.88 8.68
N ARG A 241 -2.29 -27.39 7.83
CA ARG A 241 -2.01 -28.58 6.99
C ARG A 241 -1.02 -28.33 5.86
N ASP A 242 -1.01 -27.13 5.27
CA ASP A 242 -0.16 -26.82 4.11
C ASP A 242 0.93 -25.81 4.50
N ALA A 243 0.53 -24.61 4.92
CA ALA A 243 1.41 -23.56 5.43
C ALA A 243 0.72 -22.72 6.51
N ALA A 244 1.48 -22.09 7.41
CA ALA A 244 0.89 -21.13 8.35
C ALA A 244 0.34 -19.90 7.62
N ILE A 245 1.14 -19.33 6.72
CA ILE A 245 0.77 -18.19 5.86
C ILE A 245 1.05 -18.58 4.40
N ARG A 246 0.04 -18.46 3.55
CA ARG A 246 0.21 -18.41 2.09
C ARG A 246 0.16 -16.95 1.67
N GLU A 247 1.22 -16.51 1.02
CA GLU A 247 1.56 -15.12 0.87
C GLU A 247 1.53 -14.72 -0.63
N HIS A 248 0.90 -13.57 -0.92
CA HIS A 248 0.54 -13.08 -2.24
C HIS A 248 0.40 -11.54 -2.31
N GLU A 249 1.45 -10.88 -2.73
CA GLU A 249 1.64 -9.44 -2.91
C GLU A 249 1.06 -8.57 -1.78
N VAL A 250 1.23 -8.95 -0.52
CA VAL A 250 0.69 -8.18 0.62
C VAL A 250 1.70 -7.25 1.30
N ASP A 251 2.99 -7.36 0.95
CA ASP A 251 4.07 -6.67 1.64
C ASP A 251 4.06 -6.94 3.16
N LEU A 252 4.24 -8.22 3.52
CA LEU A 252 4.03 -8.75 4.88
C LEU A 252 5.12 -8.34 5.86
N THR A 253 4.73 -7.78 7.00
CA THR A 253 5.59 -7.54 8.17
C THR A 253 5.16 -8.41 9.36
N LEU A 254 6.09 -9.13 9.98
CA LEU A 254 5.86 -9.98 11.15
C LEU A 254 6.73 -9.52 12.32
N VAL A 255 6.15 -9.34 13.51
CA VAL A 255 6.91 -9.08 14.75
C VAL A 255 6.45 -10.01 15.87
N ASN A 256 7.38 -10.74 16.47
CA ASN A 256 7.12 -11.66 17.58
C ASN A 256 6.04 -12.72 17.26
N VAL A 257 6.13 -13.32 16.07
CA VAL A 257 5.18 -14.34 15.59
C VAL A 257 5.72 -15.75 15.79
N ALA A 258 4.90 -16.65 16.32
CA ALA A 258 5.27 -18.06 16.50
C ALA A 258 4.53 -18.99 15.54
N ILE A 259 5.27 -19.80 14.78
CA ILE A 259 4.74 -20.76 13.81
C ILE A 259 5.15 -22.17 14.20
N ARG A 260 4.16 -23.05 14.41
CA ARG A 260 4.35 -24.38 14.98
C ARG A 260 3.65 -25.48 14.19
N ASN A 261 4.28 -26.66 14.16
CA ASN A 261 3.66 -27.92 13.75
C ASN A 261 2.99 -27.88 12.36
N THR A 262 3.66 -27.25 11.40
CA THR A 262 3.17 -27.09 10.02
C THR A 262 4.24 -27.49 9.00
N PRO A 263 3.89 -27.87 7.76
CA PRO A 263 4.92 -28.16 6.76
C PRO A 263 5.74 -26.94 6.36
N VAL A 264 5.09 -25.81 6.08
CA VAL A 264 5.74 -24.57 5.67
C VAL A 264 5.33 -23.45 6.60
N GLY A 265 6.27 -22.59 7.00
CA GLY A 265 5.91 -21.40 7.75
C GLY A 265 5.19 -20.40 6.85
N ILE A 266 5.94 -19.79 5.93
CA ILE A 266 5.44 -18.79 4.99
C ILE A 266 5.70 -19.29 3.56
N GLU A 267 4.65 -19.38 2.75
CA GLU A 267 4.72 -19.83 1.37
C GLU A 267 4.38 -18.67 0.42
N ILE A 268 5.38 -18.14 -0.27
CA ILE A 268 5.15 -17.18 -1.36
C ILE A 268 4.66 -17.94 -2.58
N ASP A 269 3.57 -17.46 -3.17
CA ASP A 269 2.89 -18.11 -4.28
C ASP A 269 3.79 -18.33 -5.50
N ARG A 270 3.54 -19.43 -6.21
CA ARG A 270 4.34 -19.79 -7.38
C ARG A 270 4.20 -18.72 -8.47
N GLY A 271 5.33 -18.25 -8.99
CA GLY A 271 5.35 -17.26 -10.07
C GLY A 271 5.14 -15.82 -9.61
N TYR A 272 5.03 -15.59 -8.30
CA TYR A 272 4.86 -14.28 -7.69
C TYR A 272 6.07 -13.86 -6.87
N SER A 273 6.31 -12.55 -6.88
CA SER A 273 7.29 -11.83 -6.06
C SER A 273 6.58 -11.19 -4.86
N ASP A 274 7.30 -10.97 -3.77
CA ASP A 274 6.77 -10.25 -2.61
C ASP A 274 7.84 -9.56 -1.76
N SER A 275 7.40 -8.61 -0.95
CA SER A 275 8.17 -8.04 0.15
C SER A 275 7.76 -8.70 1.47
N LEU A 276 8.72 -9.30 2.18
CA LEU A 276 8.50 -9.95 3.47
C LEU A 276 9.57 -9.53 4.46
N TRP A 277 9.16 -9.00 5.61
CA TRP A 277 10.05 -8.73 6.74
C TRP A 277 9.58 -9.45 8.00
N GLY A 278 10.43 -10.30 8.56
CA GLY A 278 10.15 -11.00 9.82
C GLY A 278 11.15 -10.64 10.93
N LYS A 279 10.67 -10.01 12.00
CA LYS A 279 11.45 -9.74 13.21
C LYS A 279 11.01 -10.63 14.36
N ASP A 280 11.97 -11.27 15.03
CA ASP A 280 11.69 -12.13 16.19
C ASP A 280 10.72 -13.29 15.89
N VAL A 281 10.69 -13.78 14.65
CA VAL A 281 9.83 -14.89 14.23
C VAL A 281 10.37 -16.21 14.73
N ARG A 282 9.50 -17.08 15.25
CA ARG A 282 9.88 -18.37 15.83
C ARG A 282 9.25 -19.55 15.09
N PHE A 283 10.07 -20.44 14.55
CA PHE A 283 9.65 -21.64 13.82
C PHE A 283 9.90 -22.92 14.63
N GLU A 284 8.85 -23.66 14.95
CA GLU A 284 8.95 -24.89 15.77
C GLU A 284 8.32 -26.08 15.04
N ASN A 285 9.11 -27.14 14.81
CA ASN A 285 8.65 -28.34 14.11
C ASN A 285 8.10 -28.02 12.71
N VAL A 286 8.74 -27.09 11.99
CA VAL A 286 8.36 -26.76 10.61
C VAL A 286 9.08 -27.72 9.66
N SER A 287 8.32 -28.66 9.10
CA SER A 287 8.92 -29.88 8.55
C SER A 287 9.53 -29.75 7.14
N LYS A 288 9.14 -28.76 6.34
CA LYS A 288 9.66 -28.53 4.97
C LYS A 288 10.54 -27.30 4.84
N ALA A 289 10.05 -26.12 5.25
CA ALA A 289 10.81 -24.87 5.20
C ALA A 289 10.17 -23.79 6.08
N GLY A 290 10.98 -22.95 6.74
CA GLY A 290 10.49 -21.74 7.41
C GLY A 290 9.83 -20.78 6.42
N VAL A 291 10.48 -20.51 5.29
CA VAL A 291 9.96 -19.71 4.17
C VAL A 291 10.23 -20.38 2.83
N VAL A 292 9.25 -20.34 1.92
CA VAL A 292 9.41 -20.70 0.50
C VAL A 292 9.34 -19.42 -0.34
N ILE A 293 10.41 -19.15 -1.07
CA ILE A 293 10.59 -17.96 -1.91
C ILE A 293 10.35 -18.34 -3.37
N SER A 294 9.54 -17.55 -4.09
CA SER A 294 9.23 -17.73 -5.52
C SER A 294 9.66 -16.49 -6.31
N LYS A 295 9.64 -16.58 -7.66
CA LYS A 295 9.99 -15.50 -8.59
C LYS A 295 11.36 -14.91 -8.27
N GLU A 296 12.37 -15.77 -8.30
CA GLU A 296 13.75 -15.38 -8.04
C GLU A 296 14.26 -14.34 -9.06
N LYS A 297 15.18 -13.46 -8.64
CA LYS A 297 15.79 -12.41 -9.49
C LYS A 297 14.75 -11.44 -10.08
N ASN A 298 13.75 -11.09 -9.28
CA ASN A 298 12.82 -10.00 -9.53
C ASN A 298 12.98 -8.93 -8.45
N VAL A 299 12.89 -7.64 -8.81
CA VAL A 299 13.16 -6.53 -7.89
C VAL A 299 12.13 -6.44 -6.77
N PHE A 300 10.91 -6.95 -7.00
CA PHE A 300 9.84 -7.00 -6.01
C PHE A 300 9.96 -8.21 -5.08
N THR A 301 10.88 -9.15 -5.32
CA THR A 301 11.15 -10.26 -4.40
C THR A 301 12.18 -9.81 -3.37
N GLN A 302 11.69 -9.31 -2.23
CA GLN A 302 12.46 -8.64 -1.18
C GLN A 302 12.19 -9.31 0.16
N ILE A 303 13.02 -10.30 0.54
CA ILE A 303 12.76 -11.16 1.69
C ILE A 303 13.81 -10.92 2.77
N GLY A 304 13.39 -10.64 4.00
CA GLY A 304 14.29 -10.35 5.10
C GLY A 304 13.81 -10.90 6.45
N PHE A 305 14.76 -11.29 7.29
CA PHE A 305 14.50 -11.63 8.68
C PHE A 305 15.57 -11.06 9.61
N ASP A 306 15.14 -10.56 10.76
CA ASP A 306 16.00 -10.15 11.87
C ASP A 306 15.66 -10.99 13.11
N ASN A 307 16.67 -11.67 13.65
CA ASN A 307 16.55 -12.47 14.85
C ASN A 307 15.48 -13.59 14.83
N ALA A 308 15.33 -14.31 13.71
CA ALA A 308 14.45 -15.47 13.71
C ALA A 308 15.06 -16.65 14.50
N LEU A 309 14.21 -17.43 15.16
CA LEU A 309 14.61 -18.60 15.94
C LEU A 309 13.94 -19.85 15.38
N ALA A 310 14.64 -20.96 15.36
CA ALA A 310 14.09 -22.19 14.81
C ALA A 310 14.54 -23.43 15.57
N VAL A 311 13.62 -24.39 15.75
CA VAL A 311 13.89 -25.71 16.33
C VAL A 311 13.14 -26.80 15.60
N ASN A 312 13.82 -27.92 15.32
CA ASN A 312 13.31 -29.03 14.53
C ASN A 312 12.78 -28.59 13.14
N SER A 313 13.39 -27.55 12.57
CA SER A 313 13.03 -26.95 11.29
C SER A 313 14.27 -26.93 10.39
N PRO A 314 14.57 -28.03 9.67
CA PRO A 314 15.89 -28.25 9.07
C PRO A 314 16.24 -27.27 7.93
N VAL A 315 15.24 -26.78 7.21
CA VAL A 315 15.41 -25.78 6.15
C VAL A 315 14.82 -24.47 6.62
N PHE A 316 15.61 -23.40 6.60
CA PHE A 316 15.11 -22.06 6.91
C PHE A 316 14.42 -21.47 5.69
N ALA A 317 15.15 -21.30 4.58
CA ALA A 317 14.63 -20.76 3.33
C ALA A 317 14.77 -21.76 2.18
N ARG A 318 13.73 -21.87 1.34
CA ARG A 318 13.76 -22.68 0.11
C ARG A 318 13.39 -21.80 -1.08
N PHE A 319 14.20 -21.86 -2.12
CA PHE A 319 14.02 -21.15 -3.37
C PHE A 319 13.30 -22.07 -4.38
N ARG A 320 12.09 -21.70 -4.78
CA ARG A 320 11.21 -22.57 -5.56
C ARG A 320 11.70 -22.78 -6.98
N ASP A 321 12.25 -21.74 -7.62
CA ASP A 321 12.55 -21.75 -9.05
C ASP A 321 13.91 -22.43 -9.32
N SER A 322 14.91 -22.13 -8.50
CA SER A 322 16.25 -22.72 -8.57
C SER A 322 16.39 -24.05 -7.83
N GLY A 323 15.47 -24.33 -6.89
CA GLY A 323 15.55 -25.49 -6.00
C GLY A 323 16.60 -25.36 -4.89
N GLN A 324 17.26 -24.20 -4.77
CA GLN A 324 18.26 -23.95 -3.73
C GLN A 324 17.62 -23.87 -2.33
N ALA A 325 18.43 -24.06 -1.29
CA ALA A 325 17.97 -23.99 0.08
C ALA A 325 19.05 -23.42 1.01
N VAL A 326 18.61 -22.67 2.02
CA VAL A 326 19.41 -22.24 3.17
C VAL A 326 19.02 -23.11 4.36
N ASN A 327 19.93 -23.98 4.78
CA ASN A 327 19.70 -24.93 5.87
C ASN A 327 19.97 -24.28 7.24
N GLY A 328 19.21 -24.73 8.24
CA GLY A 328 19.51 -24.45 9.63
C GLY A 328 20.81 -25.12 10.11
N LYS A 329 21.38 -24.60 11.21
CA LYS A 329 22.59 -25.18 11.83
C LYS A 329 22.26 -25.89 13.14
N GLY A 330 22.08 -27.21 13.08
CA GLY A 330 21.77 -28.04 14.24
C GLY A 330 20.26 -28.13 14.54
N LYS A 331 19.92 -28.74 15.69
CA LYS A 331 18.51 -28.95 16.08
C LYS A 331 17.78 -27.65 16.38
N ALA A 332 18.46 -26.72 17.04
CA ALA A 332 17.99 -25.36 17.31
C ALA A 332 19.02 -24.36 16.76
N TYR A 333 18.56 -23.26 16.18
CA TYR A 333 19.43 -22.22 15.62
C TYR A 333 18.76 -20.85 15.65
N ARG A 334 19.60 -19.82 15.57
CA ARG A 334 19.24 -18.42 15.37
C ARG A 334 19.61 -18.02 13.96
N VAL A 335 18.70 -17.38 13.24
CA VAL A 335 19.00 -16.61 12.04
C VAL A 335 19.16 -15.17 12.51
N ALA A 336 20.40 -14.74 12.73
CA ALA A 336 20.67 -13.40 13.24
C ALA A 336 20.27 -12.34 12.21
N SER A 337 20.55 -12.60 10.93
CA SER A 337 20.05 -11.81 9.81
C SER A 337 19.88 -12.68 8.57
N PHE A 338 18.84 -12.44 7.79
CA PHE A 338 18.66 -12.99 6.45
C PHE A 338 18.19 -11.89 5.50
N SER A 339 18.70 -11.89 4.27
CA SER A 339 18.17 -11.06 3.18
C SER A 339 18.28 -11.81 1.86
N TYR A 340 17.25 -11.74 1.04
CA TYR A 340 17.27 -12.13 -0.36
C TYR A 340 16.57 -11.06 -1.21
N GLY A 341 17.18 -10.72 -2.34
CA GLY A 341 16.61 -9.80 -3.32
C GLY A 341 17.69 -8.90 -3.90
N LEU A 342 17.28 -7.79 -4.53
CA LEU A 342 18.21 -6.81 -5.08
C LEU A 342 18.90 -6.05 -3.94
N ALA A 343 20.21 -6.20 -3.78
CA ALA A 343 20.97 -5.51 -2.75
C ALA A 343 21.80 -4.38 -3.36
N VAL A 344 21.64 -3.18 -2.81
CA VAL A 344 22.42 -2.01 -3.19
C VAL A 344 23.68 -1.96 -2.31
N PRO A 345 24.89 -2.12 -2.87
CA PRO A 345 26.11 -2.30 -2.07
C PRO A 345 26.57 -1.03 -1.37
N ALA A 346 26.27 0.15 -1.93
CA ALA A 346 26.55 1.46 -1.35
C ALA A 346 25.74 2.54 -2.08
N LEU A 347 25.64 3.73 -1.49
CA LEU A 347 25.09 4.92 -2.15
C LEU A 347 25.79 5.16 -3.50
N GLY A 348 25.03 5.54 -4.53
CA GLY A 348 25.57 5.78 -5.88
C GLY A 348 25.83 4.51 -6.71
N ARG A 349 25.49 3.31 -6.23
CA ARG A 349 25.65 2.05 -6.96
C ARG A 349 24.29 1.49 -7.40
N MET A 350 24.31 0.67 -8.46
CA MET A 350 23.17 -0.14 -8.86
C MET A 350 23.14 -1.44 -8.04
N GLY A 351 21.97 -2.06 -7.93
CA GLY A 351 21.80 -3.25 -7.12
C GLY A 351 22.20 -4.55 -7.82
N GLU A 352 22.53 -5.56 -7.02
CA GLU A 352 22.82 -6.92 -7.46
C GLU A 352 22.00 -7.93 -6.65
N TYR A 353 21.44 -8.95 -7.29
CA TYR A 353 20.70 -9.98 -6.57
C TYR A 353 21.64 -10.86 -5.75
N ARG A 354 21.38 -10.99 -4.45
CA ARG A 354 22.16 -11.84 -3.54
C ARG A 354 21.29 -12.46 -2.45
N THR A 355 21.84 -13.51 -1.85
CA THR A 355 21.32 -14.11 -0.61
C THR A 355 22.36 -13.93 0.47
N GLU A 356 21.98 -13.29 1.58
CA GLU A 356 22.78 -13.13 2.79
C GLU A 356 22.11 -13.87 3.95
N ALA A 357 22.87 -14.67 4.68
CA ALA A 357 22.34 -15.45 5.80
C ALA A 357 23.41 -15.63 6.89
N ASP A 358 23.16 -15.02 8.06
CA ASP A 358 23.90 -15.33 9.28
C ASP A 358 23.06 -16.29 10.15
N ILE A 359 23.49 -17.56 10.17
CA ILE A 359 22.83 -18.63 10.92
C ILE A 359 23.81 -19.17 11.96
N GLN A 360 23.36 -19.23 13.20
CA GLN A 360 24.14 -19.59 14.38
C GLN A 360 23.47 -20.76 15.12
N PRO A 361 24.20 -21.85 15.44
CA PRO A 361 23.62 -22.95 16.21
C PRO A 361 23.31 -22.50 17.64
N LEU A 362 22.22 -23.03 18.21
CA LEU A 362 21.84 -22.79 19.60
C LEU A 362 21.87 -24.10 20.41
N PRO A 363 22.36 -24.08 21.66
CA PRO A 363 22.33 -25.26 22.52
C PRO A 363 20.91 -25.65 22.93
N ALA A 364 20.03 -24.66 23.10
CA ALA A 364 18.60 -24.80 23.38
C ALA A 364 17.86 -23.56 22.89
N MET A 365 16.54 -23.68 22.71
CA MET A 365 15.71 -22.53 22.36
C MET A 365 15.59 -21.57 23.54
N PRO A 366 15.76 -20.25 23.31
CA PRO A 366 15.40 -19.23 24.29
C PRO A 366 13.91 -19.28 24.67
N ALA A 367 13.59 -18.69 25.82
CA ALA A 367 12.21 -18.43 26.20
C ALA A 367 11.52 -17.51 25.17
N PRO A 368 10.20 -17.63 24.98
CA PRO A 368 9.43 -16.65 24.20
C PRO A 368 9.68 -15.22 24.70
N ARG A 369 9.71 -14.26 23.77
CA ARG A 369 9.85 -12.84 24.11
C ARG A 369 8.53 -12.33 24.71
N ALA A 370 8.64 -11.23 25.46
CA ALA A 370 7.46 -10.44 25.80
C ALA A 370 6.81 -9.90 24.51
N PRO A 371 5.50 -9.62 24.53
CA PRO A 371 4.81 -8.95 23.44
C PRO A 371 5.53 -7.68 22.97
N ALA A 372 5.48 -7.41 21.66
CA ALA A 372 6.03 -6.21 21.03
C ALA A 372 5.24 -4.96 21.42
N ILE A 373 3.95 -5.12 21.70
CA ILE A 373 3.06 -4.09 22.23
C ILE A 373 2.57 -4.53 23.61
N ARG A 374 2.49 -3.58 24.54
CA ARG A 374 1.97 -3.82 25.88
C ARG A 374 0.44 -3.78 25.90
N ASP A 375 -0.16 -4.60 26.76
CA ASP A 375 -1.60 -4.58 26.98
C ASP A 375 -2.07 -3.26 27.61
N LEU A 376 -3.32 -2.88 27.33
CA LEU A 376 -4.02 -1.86 28.10
C LEU A 376 -4.22 -2.32 29.56
N PRO A 377 -4.23 -1.39 30.53
CA PRO A 377 -4.55 -1.73 31.92
C PRO A 377 -5.95 -2.33 32.06
N ASP A 378 -6.16 -3.11 33.14
CA ASP A 378 -7.44 -3.75 33.46
C ASP A 378 -8.62 -2.77 33.37
N MET A 379 -9.63 -3.15 32.58
CA MET A 379 -10.85 -2.39 32.33
C MET A 379 -11.58 -1.98 33.61
N ALA A 380 -11.48 -2.78 34.69
CA ALA A 380 -12.08 -2.44 35.98
C ALA A 380 -11.55 -1.13 36.59
N GLN A 381 -10.40 -0.65 36.13
CA GLN A 381 -9.76 0.59 36.58
C GLN A 381 -10.11 1.81 35.72
N TRP A 382 -10.83 1.62 34.61
CA TRP A 382 -11.12 2.70 33.67
C TRP A 382 -12.17 3.65 34.26
N VAL A 383 -11.89 4.95 34.19
CA VAL A 383 -12.82 5.98 34.65
C VAL A 383 -13.35 6.77 33.46
N ASN A 384 -14.66 6.74 33.26
CA ASN A 384 -15.33 7.48 32.19
C ASN A 384 -15.24 9.00 32.44
N VAL A 385 -14.61 9.75 31.53
CA VAL A 385 -14.43 11.21 31.64
C VAL A 385 -15.74 11.99 31.79
N ARG A 386 -16.87 11.47 31.28
CA ARG A 386 -18.18 12.12 31.42
C ARG A 386 -18.68 12.12 32.86
N THR A 387 -18.34 11.08 33.63
CA THR A 387 -18.65 11.05 35.08
C THR A 387 -17.82 12.06 35.88
N LEU A 388 -16.75 12.58 35.28
CA LEU A 388 -15.86 13.59 35.85
C LEU A 388 -16.15 15.01 35.35
N GLY A 389 -17.19 15.19 34.52
CA GLY A 389 -17.70 16.48 34.09
C GLY A 389 -17.35 16.90 32.65
N ALA A 390 -16.65 16.07 31.89
CA ALA A 390 -16.49 16.30 30.45
C ALA A 390 -17.82 16.02 29.70
N VAL A 391 -18.12 16.79 28.66
CA VAL A 391 -19.40 16.72 27.95
C VAL A 391 -19.24 15.99 26.62
N GLY A 392 -18.25 16.36 25.80
CA GLY A 392 -17.99 15.73 24.50
C GLY A 392 -19.03 16.01 23.42
N ASP A 393 -19.75 17.13 23.49
CA ASP A 393 -20.85 17.49 22.57
C ASP A 393 -20.43 18.36 21.37
N GLY A 394 -19.14 18.66 21.23
CA GLY A 394 -18.59 19.54 20.21
C GLY A 394 -18.88 21.03 20.45
N LYS A 395 -19.36 21.41 21.64
CA LYS A 395 -19.74 22.80 21.97
C LYS A 395 -19.14 23.26 23.28
N ALA A 396 -19.35 22.50 24.35
CA ALA A 396 -18.81 22.77 25.67
C ALA A 396 -17.28 22.77 25.61
N ASP A 397 -16.66 23.74 26.28
CA ASP A 397 -15.21 23.74 26.45
C ASP A 397 -14.85 22.76 27.57
N ASP A 398 -14.33 21.59 27.18
CA ASP A 398 -14.03 20.49 28.07
C ASP A 398 -12.63 20.61 28.70
N THR A 399 -11.85 21.64 28.36
CA THR A 399 -10.43 21.78 28.75
C THR A 399 -10.22 21.63 30.26
N ALA A 400 -10.97 22.39 31.08
CA ALA A 400 -10.79 22.38 32.53
C ALA A 400 -11.26 21.06 33.16
N ALA A 401 -12.35 20.48 32.66
CA ALA A 401 -12.87 19.20 33.15
C ALA A 401 -11.91 18.06 32.82
N LEU A 402 -11.38 18.02 31.59
CA LEU A 402 -10.42 17.02 31.15
C LEU A 402 -9.07 17.15 31.85
N GLN A 403 -8.53 18.37 32.03
CA GLN A 403 -7.30 18.55 32.79
C GLN A 403 -7.46 18.05 34.22
N LYS A 404 -8.57 18.38 34.89
CA LYS A 404 -8.87 17.88 36.24
C LYS A 404 -9.01 16.36 36.26
N ALA A 405 -9.64 15.76 35.26
CA ALA A 405 -9.75 14.31 35.14
C ALA A 405 -8.36 13.67 35.02
N ILE A 406 -7.49 14.22 34.16
CA ILE A 406 -6.10 13.78 33.99
C ILE A 406 -5.32 13.91 35.29
N ASP A 407 -5.43 15.03 36.01
CA ASP A 407 -4.68 15.25 37.25
C ASP A 407 -5.07 14.24 38.34
N SER A 408 -6.36 13.86 38.40
CA SER A 408 -6.96 13.06 39.47
C SER A 408 -6.98 11.55 39.20
N HIS A 409 -6.89 11.11 37.94
CA HIS A 409 -7.01 9.70 37.58
C HIS A 409 -5.92 9.30 36.59
N ARG A 410 -5.39 8.09 36.79
CA ARG A 410 -4.38 7.52 35.90
C ARG A 410 -4.99 7.05 34.57
N ILE A 411 -6.11 6.32 34.63
CA ILE A 411 -6.70 5.63 33.48
C ILE A 411 -8.06 6.22 33.15
N LEU A 412 -8.16 6.84 31.99
CA LEU A 412 -9.35 7.56 31.53
C LEU A 412 -9.90 6.94 30.26
N TYR A 413 -11.18 6.61 30.30
CA TYR A 413 -11.96 6.17 29.14
C TYR A 413 -12.77 7.33 28.57
N PHE A 414 -12.69 7.52 27.26
CA PHE A 414 -13.39 8.53 26.48
C PHE A 414 -14.47 7.84 25.65
N PRO A 415 -15.75 7.97 26.03
CA PRO A 415 -16.85 7.56 25.16
C PRO A 415 -16.88 8.40 23.88
N THR A 416 -17.50 7.89 22.82
CA THR A 416 -17.65 8.63 21.55
C THR A 416 -18.20 10.03 21.77
N GLY A 417 -17.58 11.03 21.15
CA GLY A 417 -17.85 12.44 21.34
C GLY A 417 -16.78 13.34 20.74
N PHE A 418 -17.12 14.60 20.57
CA PHE A 418 -16.20 15.66 20.16
C PHE A 418 -15.90 16.54 21.36
N TYR A 419 -14.73 16.37 21.95
CA TYR A 419 -14.28 17.08 23.14
C TYR A 419 -13.49 18.32 22.71
N LYS A 420 -14.14 19.47 22.78
CA LYS A 420 -13.51 20.75 22.43
C LYS A 420 -12.52 21.15 23.51
N VAL A 421 -11.29 21.43 23.12
CA VAL A 421 -10.25 21.99 23.99
C VAL A 421 -9.76 23.33 23.46
N THR A 422 -9.50 24.29 24.34
CA THR A 422 -9.03 25.64 23.98
C THR A 422 -7.63 25.95 24.49
N ASP A 423 -7.04 25.08 25.30
CA ASP A 423 -5.66 25.10 25.76
C ASP A 423 -5.11 23.66 25.82
N ARG A 424 -3.79 23.50 26.01
CA ARG A 424 -3.13 22.20 26.13
C ARG A 424 -3.62 21.40 27.33
N LEU A 425 -3.71 20.09 27.16
CA LEU A 425 -3.87 19.13 28.24
C LEU A 425 -2.52 18.49 28.57
N LYS A 426 -2.08 18.67 29.83
CA LYS A 426 -0.83 18.10 30.33
C LYS A 426 -1.08 16.74 30.94
N LEU A 427 -0.39 15.73 30.45
CA LEU A 427 -0.45 14.38 30.99
C LEU A 427 0.35 14.26 32.29
N ARG A 428 -0.09 13.35 33.15
CA ARG A 428 0.72 12.84 34.26
C ARG A 428 1.87 11.99 33.71
N PRO A 429 2.89 11.68 34.52
CA PRO A 429 3.93 10.73 34.15
C PRO A 429 3.41 9.33 33.78
N ASP A 430 2.19 8.96 34.17
CA ASP A 430 1.64 7.61 34.02
C ASP A 430 0.22 7.58 33.41
N SER A 431 -0.22 8.70 32.81
CA SER A 431 -1.57 8.79 32.19
C SER A 431 -1.79 7.76 31.09
N VAL A 432 -2.98 7.17 31.11
CA VAL A 432 -3.51 6.25 30.10
C VAL A 432 -4.85 6.80 29.61
N LEU A 433 -4.93 7.16 28.32
CA LEU A 433 -6.15 7.67 27.68
C LEU A 433 -6.63 6.66 26.63
N ILE A 434 -7.89 6.25 26.72
CA ILE A 434 -8.46 5.15 25.93
C ILE A 434 -9.76 5.62 25.26
N GLY A 435 -9.86 5.47 23.94
CA GLY A 435 -11.08 5.50 23.15
C GLY A 435 -11.28 4.18 22.40
N LEU A 436 -12.43 4.01 21.74
CA LEU A 436 -12.73 2.80 20.96
C LEU A 436 -12.88 3.06 19.46
N HIS A 437 -12.90 4.32 19.05
CA HIS A 437 -13.05 4.70 17.66
C HIS A 437 -12.50 6.11 17.42
N PRO A 438 -11.34 6.27 16.77
CA PRO A 438 -10.64 7.54 16.67
C PRO A 438 -11.40 8.55 15.79
N ALA A 439 -12.13 8.11 14.76
CA ALA A 439 -12.96 9.00 13.94
C ALA A 439 -14.12 9.69 14.69
N ILE A 440 -14.65 9.10 15.77
CA ILE A 440 -15.82 9.65 16.50
C ILE A 440 -15.56 9.84 18.01
N THR A 441 -14.31 9.66 18.45
CA THR A 441 -13.82 9.99 19.78
C THR A 441 -12.65 10.96 19.62
N GLN A 442 -12.95 12.26 19.55
CA GLN A 442 -11.98 13.26 19.15
C GLN A 442 -11.73 14.32 20.22
N LEU A 443 -10.47 14.62 20.49
CA LEU A 443 -10.05 15.88 21.10
C LEU A 443 -9.77 16.88 19.98
N TYR A 444 -10.36 18.08 20.03
CA TYR A 444 -10.10 19.07 18.98
C TYR A 444 -9.97 20.50 19.47
N ILE A 445 -9.11 21.26 18.79
CA ILE A 445 -9.00 22.71 18.94
C ILE A 445 -9.95 23.35 17.91
N PRO A 446 -10.84 24.28 18.31
CA PRO A 446 -11.70 24.97 17.36
C PRO A 446 -10.88 25.88 16.44
N ASP A 447 -11.38 26.13 15.24
CA ASP A 447 -10.79 27.14 14.34
C ASP A 447 -10.78 28.53 15.00
N ASN A 448 -9.77 29.33 14.64
CA ASN A 448 -9.57 30.67 15.15
C ASN A 448 -9.46 30.74 16.69
N ASN A 449 -8.89 29.72 17.33
CA ASN A 449 -8.74 29.72 18.78
C ASN A 449 -7.72 30.79 19.22
N PRO A 450 -8.12 31.80 20.03
CA PRO A 450 -7.23 32.91 20.39
C PRO A 450 -5.90 32.48 21.04
N ALA A 451 -5.90 31.39 21.79
CA ALA A 451 -4.69 30.87 22.45
C ALA A 451 -3.63 30.34 21.46
N HIS A 452 -4.05 29.92 20.26
CA HIS A 452 -3.20 29.32 19.23
C HIS A 452 -2.86 30.27 18.08
N ALA A 453 -3.33 31.51 18.15
CA ALA A 453 -3.03 32.55 17.17
C ALA A 453 -1.68 33.25 17.42
N GLY A 454 -1.20 33.98 16.42
CA GLY A 454 -0.02 34.85 16.50
C GLY A 454 1.31 34.12 16.60
N LEU A 455 2.37 34.88 16.89
CA LEU A 455 3.72 34.35 17.10
C LEU A 455 3.86 33.83 18.54
N GLY A 456 4.39 32.62 18.69
CA GLY A 456 4.65 32.03 20.00
C GLY A 456 5.11 30.58 19.92
N PRO A 457 5.41 29.95 21.07
CA PRO A 457 5.78 28.55 21.11
C PRO A 457 4.60 27.66 20.70
N VAL A 458 4.93 26.44 20.28
CA VAL A 458 3.95 25.37 20.06
C VAL A 458 3.06 25.20 21.28
N LEU A 459 1.77 25.00 21.04
CA LEU A 459 0.76 24.71 22.04
C LEU A 459 0.00 23.46 21.54
N PRO A 460 0.33 22.27 22.07
CA PRO A 460 -0.25 21.02 21.58
C PRO A 460 -1.63 20.75 22.19
N ILE A 461 -2.41 19.82 21.63
CA ILE A 461 -3.60 19.27 22.32
C ILE A 461 -3.16 18.48 23.54
N LEU A 462 -2.28 17.48 23.33
CA LEU A 462 -1.74 16.62 24.39
C LEU A 462 -0.24 16.87 24.54
N GLU A 463 0.21 17.09 25.78
CA GLU A 463 1.63 17.22 26.13
C GLU A 463 2.00 16.18 27.19
N SER A 464 2.91 15.27 26.85
CA SER A 464 3.43 14.31 27.83
C SER A 464 4.69 14.83 28.55
N PRO A 465 4.92 14.43 29.81
CA PRO A 465 6.12 14.83 30.55
C PRO A 465 7.35 14.04 30.08
N LYS A 466 8.54 14.62 30.29
CA LYS A 466 9.81 13.94 30.01
C LYS A 466 9.88 12.62 30.79
N SER A 467 10.25 11.54 30.09
CA SER A 467 10.42 10.20 30.64
C SER A 467 9.14 9.60 31.26
N GLY A 468 7.95 10.06 30.87
CA GLY A 468 6.68 9.43 31.25
C GLY A 468 6.51 8.00 30.71
N ASP A 469 5.62 7.24 31.32
CA ASP A 469 5.17 5.90 30.93
C ASP A 469 3.69 5.97 30.53
N ASN A 470 3.41 6.73 29.47
CA ASN A 470 2.06 7.07 29.03
C ASN A 470 1.51 6.09 28.00
N ILE A 471 0.19 5.95 27.96
CA ILE A 471 -0.52 5.20 26.91
C ILE A 471 -1.60 6.09 26.30
N LEU A 472 -1.64 6.16 24.98
CA LEU A 472 -2.70 6.79 24.20
C LEU A 472 -3.25 5.75 23.22
N SER A 473 -4.52 5.35 23.35
CA SER A 473 -5.13 4.35 22.47
C SER A 473 -6.52 4.77 21.96
N GLY A 474 -6.79 4.58 20.67
CA GLY A 474 -8.14 4.69 20.07
C GLY A 474 -8.75 6.10 20.01
N LEU A 475 -7.91 7.14 19.97
CA LEU A 475 -8.33 8.54 19.97
C LEU A 475 -7.98 9.29 18.68
N GLY A 476 -8.89 10.18 18.27
CA GLY A 476 -8.67 11.16 17.22
C GLY A 476 -8.20 12.51 17.79
N LEU A 477 -7.26 13.16 17.13
CA LEU A 477 -6.77 14.49 17.50
C LEU A 477 -6.89 15.45 16.31
N PHE A 478 -7.61 16.56 16.47
CA PHE A 478 -7.78 17.56 15.42
C PHE A 478 -7.37 18.96 15.88
N THR A 479 -6.36 19.53 15.24
CA THR A 479 -5.81 20.84 15.61
C THR A 479 -6.61 22.03 15.08
N GLY A 480 -7.74 21.78 14.41
CA GLY A 480 -8.40 22.77 13.58
C GLY A 480 -7.60 23.04 12.31
N ARG A 481 -8.09 23.96 11.49
CA ARG A 481 -7.56 24.27 10.16
C ARG A 481 -6.57 25.43 10.19
N VAL A 482 -6.83 26.44 11.04
CA VAL A 482 -6.13 27.74 11.02
C VAL A 482 -5.47 28.13 12.35
N ASN A 483 -4.92 27.17 13.07
CA ASN A 483 -4.31 27.41 14.38
C ASN A 483 -2.77 27.31 14.29
N PRO A 484 -2.04 28.41 14.01
CA PRO A 484 -0.63 28.33 13.62
C PRO A 484 0.32 27.82 14.69
N ARG A 485 -0.08 27.88 15.96
CA ARG A 485 0.71 27.35 17.08
C ARG A 485 0.33 25.93 17.49
N ALA A 486 -0.66 25.32 16.84
CA ALA A 486 -1.17 24.01 17.21
C ALA A 486 -0.24 22.87 16.74
N SER A 487 -0.21 21.83 17.55
CA SER A 487 0.30 20.48 17.25
C SER A 487 -0.65 19.49 17.90
N ALA A 488 -0.84 18.29 17.35
CA ALA A 488 -1.79 17.36 17.93
C ALA A 488 -1.19 16.69 19.18
N LEU A 489 0.04 16.19 19.07
CA LEU A 489 0.72 15.47 20.14
C LEU A 489 2.16 15.94 20.30
N LEU A 490 2.50 16.45 21.49
CA LEU A 490 3.88 16.71 21.89
C LEU A 490 4.31 15.63 22.89
N TRP A 491 5.11 14.68 22.41
CA TRP A 491 5.47 13.46 23.13
C TRP A 491 6.91 13.49 23.63
N ARG A 492 7.07 13.31 24.94
CA ARG A 492 8.36 13.23 25.63
C ARG A 492 8.46 12.00 26.54
N SER A 493 7.51 11.08 26.42
CA SER A 493 7.45 9.86 27.23
C SER A 493 8.56 8.89 26.83
N GLY A 494 9.02 8.08 27.77
CA GLY A 494 10.17 7.20 27.60
C GLY A 494 9.89 5.94 26.80
N GLU A 495 10.88 5.05 26.75
CA GLU A 495 10.91 3.82 25.92
C GLU A 495 9.76 2.83 26.15
N ASN A 496 9.08 2.91 27.30
CA ASN A 496 8.00 1.98 27.65
C ASN A 496 6.60 2.50 27.25
N SER A 497 6.51 3.74 26.79
CA SER A 497 5.25 4.40 26.46
C SER A 497 4.64 3.87 25.14
N LEU A 498 3.33 4.04 24.97
CA LEU A 498 2.57 3.50 23.83
C LEU A 498 1.64 4.55 23.22
N VAL A 499 1.64 4.63 21.88
CA VAL A 499 0.63 5.32 21.07
C VAL A 499 0.08 4.30 20.07
N ASP A 500 -1.21 4.01 20.16
CA ASP A 500 -1.85 2.88 19.47
C ASP A 500 -3.21 3.31 18.89
N ASP A 501 -3.55 2.93 17.66
CA ASP A 501 -4.86 3.24 17.05
C ASP A 501 -5.23 4.74 17.14
N VAL A 502 -4.22 5.62 17.01
CA VAL A 502 -4.37 7.07 17.07
C VAL A 502 -4.45 7.66 15.68
N LYS A 503 -5.44 8.53 15.48
CA LYS A 503 -5.63 9.28 14.23
C LYS A 503 -5.34 10.76 14.45
N ILE A 504 -4.44 11.33 13.66
CA ILE A 504 -4.38 12.79 13.51
C ILE A 504 -5.31 13.19 12.37
N MET A 505 -6.17 14.16 12.62
CA MET A 505 -7.20 14.62 11.70
C MET A 505 -6.71 15.86 10.93
N GLY A 506 -7.23 16.07 9.72
CA GLY A 506 -6.92 17.27 8.93
C GLY A 506 -6.94 17.06 7.42
N GLY A 507 -6.76 15.82 6.95
CA GLY A 507 -6.88 15.43 5.54
C GLY A 507 -8.29 14.98 5.14
N GLY A 508 -8.45 14.59 3.87
CA GLY A 508 -9.72 14.12 3.30
C GLY A 508 -10.35 12.97 4.09
N GLY A 509 -11.67 12.97 4.21
CA GLY A 509 -12.42 11.95 4.97
C GLY A 509 -12.47 12.19 6.48
N THR A 510 -11.95 13.31 6.99
CA THR A 510 -12.05 13.70 8.41
C THR A 510 -13.47 14.15 8.76
N PRO A 511 -14.17 13.50 9.71
CA PRO A 511 -15.39 14.05 10.31
C PRO A 511 -15.05 15.16 11.30
N THR A 512 -15.68 16.33 11.17
CA THR A 512 -15.49 17.45 12.10
C THR A 512 -16.70 17.68 13.01
N ALA A 513 -16.47 18.33 14.16
CA ALA A 513 -17.50 18.55 15.19
C ALA A 513 -18.72 19.38 14.70
N ASP A 514 -18.52 20.21 13.67
CA ASP A 514 -19.58 20.98 12.99
C ASP A 514 -20.45 20.12 12.05
N GLY A 515 -20.12 18.84 11.86
CA GLY A 515 -20.82 17.90 10.98
C GLY A 515 -20.39 17.97 9.51
N THR A 516 -19.37 18.77 9.19
CA THR A 516 -18.76 18.81 7.86
C THR A 516 -17.78 17.63 7.71
N MET A 517 -17.70 17.04 6.53
CA MET A 517 -16.60 16.13 6.19
C MET A 517 -15.54 16.92 5.44
N LEU A 518 -14.28 16.87 5.85
CA LEU A 518 -13.21 17.46 5.05
C LEU A 518 -13.06 16.65 3.74
N GLY A 519 -13.11 17.32 2.59
CA GLY A 519 -12.72 16.73 1.31
C GLY A 519 -11.20 16.77 1.11
N SER A 520 -10.70 16.24 -0.01
CA SER A 520 -9.34 16.59 -0.46
C SER A 520 -9.29 18.10 -0.72
N LEU A 521 -8.30 18.78 -0.15
CA LEU A 521 -8.29 20.24 -0.13
C LEU A 521 -7.76 20.74 -1.48
N ARG A 522 -8.65 20.88 -2.46
CA ARG A 522 -8.32 21.68 -3.65
C ARG A 522 -8.06 23.12 -3.18
N VAL A 523 -7.08 23.79 -3.79
CA VAL A 523 -6.65 25.17 -3.46
C VAL A 523 -7.80 26.20 -3.42
N HIS A 524 -8.97 25.89 -3.98
CA HIS A 524 -10.21 26.67 -3.78
C HIS A 524 -11.38 25.71 -3.53
N THR A 525 -11.68 25.41 -2.27
CA THR A 525 -12.86 24.61 -1.89
C THR A 525 -14.10 25.47 -1.71
N GLY A 526 -13.93 26.80 -1.69
CA GLY A 526 -14.96 27.73 -1.28
C GLY A 526 -15.15 27.77 0.24
N ASP A 527 -14.27 27.11 1.01
CA ASP A 527 -14.16 27.27 2.46
C ASP A 527 -13.41 28.58 2.77
N PRO A 528 -14.08 29.60 3.33
CA PRO A 528 -13.48 30.89 3.63
C PRO A 528 -12.40 30.83 4.72
N VAL A 529 -12.21 29.67 5.37
CA VAL A 529 -11.19 29.44 6.41
C VAL A 529 -9.91 28.84 5.83
N THR A 530 -9.98 27.97 4.81
CA THR A 530 -8.83 27.18 4.34
C THR A 530 -8.19 27.62 3.04
N ASP A 531 -8.91 28.34 2.18
CA ASP A 531 -8.37 28.75 0.88
C ASP A 531 -7.01 29.48 1.10
N ASP A 532 -5.95 28.90 0.52
CA ASP A 532 -4.54 29.37 0.52
C ASP A 532 -3.67 29.21 1.80
N ARG A 533 -4.04 28.40 2.80
CA ARG A 533 -3.22 28.27 4.04
C ARG A 533 -2.92 26.85 4.53
N LEU A 534 -2.41 26.01 3.62
CA LEU A 534 -1.72 24.76 3.99
C LEU A 534 -0.39 25.07 4.71
N ASP A 535 0.25 24.06 5.32
CA ASP A 535 1.61 24.21 5.88
C ASP A 535 1.76 25.31 6.95
N ALA A 536 0.70 25.53 7.73
CA ALA A 536 0.59 26.68 8.62
C ALA A 536 0.63 26.33 10.09
N GLN A 537 0.70 25.04 10.45
CA GLN A 537 0.75 24.54 11.82
C GLN A 537 2.05 23.79 12.10
N TYR A 538 2.37 23.62 13.38
CA TYR A 538 3.47 22.75 13.81
C TYR A 538 3.17 21.29 13.45
N PRO A 539 4.15 20.37 13.58
CA PRO A 539 3.96 18.99 13.19
C PRO A 539 2.75 18.35 13.88
N SER A 540 2.09 17.44 13.18
CA SER A 540 0.97 16.66 13.71
C SER A 540 1.38 15.95 15.00
N ILE A 541 2.43 15.12 14.94
CA ILE A 541 3.06 14.49 16.09
C ILE A 541 4.50 14.97 16.18
N TRP A 542 4.89 15.47 17.35
CA TRP A 542 6.26 15.87 17.65
C TRP A 542 6.79 15.08 18.85
N VAL A 543 7.67 14.11 18.59
CA VAL A 543 8.44 13.39 19.60
C VAL A 543 9.74 14.14 19.84
N THR A 544 10.01 14.55 21.08
CA THR A 544 11.20 15.37 21.36
C THR A 544 11.73 15.19 22.78
N ASP A 545 12.84 15.86 23.09
CA ASP A 545 13.34 16.02 24.45
C ASP A 545 13.63 14.68 25.17
N GLY A 546 14.15 13.68 24.44
CA GLY A 546 14.36 12.32 24.95
C GLY A 546 13.12 11.43 24.92
N GLY A 547 12.09 11.79 24.14
CA GLY A 547 10.92 10.94 23.90
C GLY A 547 11.25 9.68 23.09
N GLY A 548 10.47 8.61 23.30
CA GLY A 548 10.56 7.32 22.61
C GLY A 548 9.29 6.51 22.83
N GLY A 549 9.41 5.18 22.80
CA GLY A 549 8.28 4.26 22.98
C GLY A 549 7.80 3.61 21.68
N THR A 550 6.65 2.96 21.76
CA THR A 550 6.04 2.22 20.64
C THR A 550 4.89 3.01 20.04
N PHE A 551 4.87 3.08 18.71
CA PHE A 551 3.80 3.68 17.91
C PHE A 551 3.27 2.61 16.95
N VAL A 552 1.99 2.27 17.05
CA VAL A 552 1.36 1.21 16.23
C VAL A 552 0.02 1.67 15.69
N ASP A 553 -0.31 1.31 14.44
CA ASP A 553 -1.57 1.67 13.78
C ASP A 553 -1.88 3.16 13.93
N VAL A 554 -0.86 4.00 13.72
CA VAL A 554 -1.00 5.45 13.78
C VAL A 554 -1.18 5.97 12.36
N TRP A 555 -2.24 6.75 12.15
CA TRP A 555 -2.50 7.38 10.88
C TRP A 555 -2.54 8.90 11.04
N SER A 556 -1.71 9.62 10.29
CA SER A 556 -1.62 11.07 10.38
C SER A 556 -1.76 11.72 9.01
N PRO A 557 -2.98 12.02 8.54
CA PRO A 557 -3.18 12.93 7.42
C PRO A 557 -3.65 14.30 7.90
N ASN A 558 -2.79 15.30 7.72
CA ASN A 558 -3.09 16.67 8.11
C ASN A 558 -2.36 17.69 7.23
N SER A 559 -3.01 18.11 6.15
CA SER A 559 -2.46 19.06 5.17
C SER A 559 -2.13 20.44 5.75
N PHE A 560 -2.65 20.77 6.94
CA PHE A 560 -2.37 22.03 7.63
C PHE A 560 -1.03 22.01 8.39
N ALA A 561 -0.52 20.84 8.76
CA ALA A 561 0.73 20.70 9.49
C ALA A 561 1.93 20.66 8.54
N GLN A 562 3.04 21.26 8.97
CA GLN A 562 4.28 21.24 8.19
C GLN A 562 4.91 19.85 8.05
N ALA A 563 4.60 18.93 8.98
CA ALA A 563 5.05 17.55 8.96
C ALA A 563 4.09 16.64 9.72
N GLY A 564 4.07 15.36 9.38
CA GLY A 564 3.21 14.39 10.05
C GLY A 564 3.81 13.79 11.30
N PHE A 565 4.99 13.18 11.17
CA PHE A 565 5.69 12.57 12.29
C PHE A 565 7.10 13.12 12.38
N TYR A 566 7.32 13.99 13.37
CA TYR A 566 8.61 14.64 13.58
C TYR A 566 9.24 14.15 14.88
N VAL A 567 10.39 13.48 14.79
CA VAL A 567 11.19 13.06 15.93
C VAL A 567 12.46 13.90 16.00
N THR A 568 12.77 14.44 17.17
CA THR A 568 13.97 15.27 17.40
C THR A 568 14.66 14.96 18.72
N ASP A 569 15.98 15.13 18.77
CA ASP A 569 16.75 15.21 20.02
C ASP A 569 16.48 14.05 21.00
N THR A 570 16.67 12.82 20.53
CA THR A 570 16.44 11.63 21.34
C THR A 570 17.43 10.50 21.07
N ASN A 571 17.87 9.87 22.14
CA ASN A 571 18.56 8.57 22.13
C ASN A 571 17.68 7.45 22.70
N THR A 572 16.48 7.80 23.17
CA THR A 572 15.53 6.84 23.74
C THR A 572 15.02 5.96 22.61
N PRO A 573 15.03 4.63 22.79
CA PRO A 573 14.52 3.71 21.77
C PRO A 573 13.09 4.04 21.36
N GLY A 574 12.84 3.95 20.05
CA GLY A 574 11.51 4.12 19.47
C GLY A 574 11.22 3.01 18.46
N HIS A 575 9.99 2.52 18.50
CA HIS A 575 9.49 1.45 17.64
C HIS A 575 8.25 1.93 16.90
N VAL A 576 8.25 1.86 15.58
CA VAL A 576 7.08 2.19 14.76
C VAL A 576 6.66 0.94 13.98
N TYR A 577 5.39 0.56 14.12
CA TYR A 577 4.78 -0.59 13.44
C TYR A 577 3.54 -0.13 12.66
N GLU A 578 3.52 -0.31 11.34
CA GLU A 578 2.38 0.03 10.48
C GLU A 578 1.85 1.46 10.72
N MET A 579 2.72 2.45 10.46
CA MET A 579 2.34 3.85 10.56
C MET A 579 2.20 4.45 9.16
N SER A 580 1.08 5.13 8.95
CA SER A 580 0.77 5.83 7.71
C SER A 580 0.81 7.34 7.96
N VAL A 581 1.69 8.04 7.24
CA VAL A 581 1.86 9.50 7.36
C VAL A 581 1.75 10.12 5.98
N GLU A 582 0.68 10.91 5.78
CA GLU A 582 0.18 11.21 4.44
C GLU A 582 -0.28 12.67 4.29
N HIS A 583 -0.17 13.21 3.07
CA HIS A 583 -0.83 14.45 2.63
C HIS A 583 -0.37 15.72 3.35
N HIS A 584 0.86 15.73 3.87
CA HIS A 584 1.46 16.94 4.45
C HIS A 584 2.11 17.79 3.37
N ALA A 585 2.20 19.09 3.61
CA ALA A 585 2.68 20.00 2.58
C ALA A 585 4.20 19.94 2.33
N ARG A 586 5.01 19.65 3.36
CA ARG A 586 6.49 19.64 3.24
C ARG A 586 7.13 18.28 3.48
N ASN A 587 6.76 17.58 4.55
CA ASN A 587 7.40 16.32 4.90
C ASN A 587 6.39 15.38 5.53
N GLU A 588 6.49 14.09 5.24
CA GLU A 588 5.72 13.08 5.95
C GLU A 588 6.43 12.76 7.26
N PHE A 589 7.64 12.20 7.18
CA PHE A 589 8.51 11.97 8.33
C PHE A 589 9.70 12.93 8.35
N VAL A 590 10.04 13.41 9.56
CA VAL A 590 11.30 14.12 9.80
C VAL A 590 11.99 13.52 11.04
N LEU A 591 13.25 13.15 10.89
CA LEU A 591 14.11 12.68 11.99
C LEU A 591 15.33 13.59 12.07
N ASP A 592 15.51 14.33 13.18
CA ASP A 592 16.66 15.20 13.38
C ASP A 592 17.35 14.95 14.73
N ASN A 593 18.62 14.55 14.71
CA ASN A 593 19.35 14.16 15.93
C ASN A 593 18.66 13.01 16.70
N VAL A 594 18.32 11.94 15.95
CA VAL A 594 17.59 10.77 16.44
C VAL A 594 18.48 9.53 16.39
N HIS A 595 18.43 8.72 17.45
CA HIS A 595 19.20 7.49 17.55
C HIS A 595 18.39 6.34 18.14
N ASN A 596 18.66 5.11 17.68
CA ASN A 596 18.09 3.86 18.19
C ASN A 596 16.61 3.67 17.86
N TRP A 597 16.20 4.06 16.65
CA TRP A 597 14.82 3.94 16.19
C TRP A 597 14.67 2.92 15.08
N GLU A 598 13.54 2.25 15.07
CA GLU A 598 13.15 1.36 13.98
C GLU A 598 11.72 1.60 13.51
N PHE A 599 11.55 1.52 12.20
CA PHE A 599 10.32 1.71 11.48
C PHE A 599 10.07 0.46 10.65
N LEU A 600 9.06 -0.31 11.02
CA LEU A 600 8.63 -1.51 10.30
C LEU A 600 7.26 -1.23 9.68
N ALA A 601 7.15 -1.38 8.36
CA ALA A 601 6.00 -0.91 7.59
C ALA A 601 5.66 0.59 7.73
N PRO A 602 6.64 1.53 7.62
CA PRO A 602 6.30 2.93 7.45
C PRO A 602 5.80 3.19 6.02
N GLN A 603 4.63 3.80 5.93
CA GLN A 603 4.00 4.15 4.66
C GLN A 603 3.78 5.67 4.57
N THR A 604 3.95 6.22 3.36
CA THR A 604 3.75 7.64 3.10
C THR A 604 3.05 7.94 1.78
N GLU A 605 2.30 9.03 1.72
CA GLU A 605 1.62 9.50 0.49
C GLU A 605 1.79 10.98 0.21
N GLN A 606 2.12 11.31 -1.04
CA GLN A 606 2.07 12.68 -1.57
C GLN A 606 0.85 12.88 -2.46
N GLU A 607 -0.10 13.69 -2.02
CA GLU A 607 -1.37 13.90 -2.73
C GLU A 607 -1.30 15.09 -3.69
N VAL A 608 -2.03 14.99 -4.81
CA VAL A 608 -1.96 16.00 -5.89
C VAL A 608 -2.48 17.38 -5.47
N GLY A 609 -3.46 17.40 -4.56
CA GLY A 609 -4.03 18.62 -3.97
C GLY A 609 -3.31 19.05 -2.71
N ASP A 610 -2.81 18.07 -1.94
CA ASP A 610 -2.36 18.23 -0.57
C ASP A 610 -0.88 17.81 -0.47
N GLY A 611 0.03 18.76 -0.76
CA GLY A 611 1.48 18.55 -0.64
C GLY A 611 2.16 17.83 -1.82
N PRO A 612 2.02 18.31 -3.07
CA PRO A 612 2.69 17.71 -4.23
C PRO A 612 4.22 17.72 -4.14
N ASP A 613 4.77 18.60 -3.29
CA ASP A 613 6.19 18.86 -3.07
C ASP A 613 6.71 18.26 -1.75
N ALA A 614 5.92 17.40 -1.08
CA ALA A 614 6.38 16.78 0.15
C ALA A 614 7.68 15.98 -0.07
N ILE A 615 8.33 15.59 1.02
CA ILE A 615 9.35 14.54 1.03
C ILE A 615 8.83 13.43 1.94
N SER A 616 9.00 12.18 1.54
CA SER A 616 8.55 11.05 2.36
C SER A 616 9.35 10.96 3.66
N LEU A 617 10.69 10.84 3.57
CA LEU A 617 11.57 10.79 4.75
C LEU A 617 12.68 11.84 4.66
N ASP A 618 12.73 12.79 5.61
CA ASP A 618 13.87 13.70 5.78
C ASP A 618 14.65 13.37 7.05
N ILE A 619 15.88 12.85 6.90
CA ILE A 619 16.71 12.35 7.99
C ILE A 619 17.99 13.17 8.12
N ARG A 620 18.16 13.78 9.28
CA ARG A 620 19.21 14.77 9.57
C ARG A 620 19.95 14.39 10.84
N ASN A 621 21.28 14.48 10.83
CA ASN A 621 22.11 14.32 12.03
C ASN A 621 21.84 13.04 12.84
N SER A 622 21.33 11.98 12.21
CA SER A 622 20.76 10.83 12.90
C SER A 622 21.56 9.56 12.61
N SER A 623 21.49 8.58 13.51
CA SER A 623 22.19 7.31 13.33
C SER A 623 21.57 6.14 14.07
N ASN A 624 21.98 4.92 13.72
CA ASN A 624 21.41 3.67 14.24
C ASN A 624 19.88 3.61 14.02
N LEU A 625 19.50 3.68 12.74
CA LEU A 625 18.11 3.62 12.29
C LEU A 625 17.88 2.35 11.46
N LEU A 626 16.70 1.76 11.57
CA LEU A 626 16.22 0.69 10.70
C LEU A 626 14.90 1.10 10.05
N PHE A 627 14.83 0.99 8.73
CA PHE A 627 13.59 1.03 7.96
C PHE A 627 13.43 -0.34 7.30
N ALA A 628 12.33 -1.02 7.56
CA ALA A 628 12.03 -2.31 6.96
C ALA A 628 10.63 -2.33 6.38
N ASN A 629 10.47 -2.88 5.17
CA ASN A 629 9.23 -2.78 4.41
C ASN A 629 8.82 -1.30 4.33
N TYR A 630 9.64 -0.43 3.77
CA TYR A 630 9.27 0.99 3.64
C TYR A 630 8.55 1.22 2.31
N HIS A 631 7.37 1.86 2.38
CA HIS A 631 6.55 2.18 1.20
C HIS A 631 6.45 3.70 1.00
N GLY A 632 7.24 4.21 0.05
CA GLY A 632 7.21 5.62 -0.37
C GLY A 632 6.31 5.84 -1.58
N TYR A 633 5.03 6.15 -1.36
CA TYR A 633 4.03 6.28 -2.43
C TYR A 633 3.79 7.74 -2.84
N ARG A 634 3.68 8.01 -4.15
CA ARG A 634 3.13 9.27 -4.67
C ARG A 634 1.75 9.02 -5.26
N VAL A 635 0.75 9.70 -4.73
CA VAL A 635 -0.65 9.35 -4.96
C VAL A 635 -1.01 9.44 -6.43
N THR A 636 -1.95 8.57 -6.81
CA THR A 636 -2.69 8.66 -8.07
C THR A 636 -3.00 10.11 -8.45
N ARG A 637 -3.03 10.43 -9.76
CA ARG A 637 -3.32 11.78 -10.30
C ARG A 637 -2.22 12.83 -10.12
N THR A 638 -1.12 12.52 -9.43
CA THR A 638 0.06 13.39 -9.37
C THR A 638 0.52 13.83 -10.77
N TYR A 639 0.80 15.12 -10.94
CA TYR A 639 1.27 15.72 -12.19
C TYR A 639 2.66 16.38 -12.07
N ALA A 640 3.17 16.50 -10.84
CA ALA A 640 4.46 17.12 -10.54
C ALA A 640 5.52 16.04 -10.39
N PRO A 641 6.71 16.15 -11.00
CA PRO A 641 7.85 15.30 -10.65
C PRO A 641 8.39 15.66 -9.27
N GLU A 642 9.02 14.70 -8.59
CA GLU A 642 9.74 14.95 -7.35
C GLU A 642 11.04 14.15 -7.29
N LYS A 643 12.08 14.73 -6.68
CA LYS A 643 13.45 14.29 -6.91
C LYS A 643 13.79 12.99 -6.21
N SER A 644 13.43 12.86 -4.93
CA SER A 644 13.77 11.68 -4.12
C SER A 644 12.75 11.44 -3.01
N ALA A 645 12.47 10.18 -2.69
CA ALA A 645 11.59 9.84 -1.58
C ALA A 645 12.26 10.11 -0.22
N VAL A 646 13.54 9.74 -0.10
CA VAL A 646 14.33 9.90 1.12
C VAL A 646 15.42 10.93 0.91
N ARG A 647 15.57 11.85 1.86
CA ARG A 647 16.64 12.83 1.91
C ARG A 647 17.49 12.63 3.16
N LEU A 648 18.80 12.48 2.98
CA LEU A 648 19.76 12.27 4.05
C LEU A 648 20.73 13.45 4.16
N THR A 649 20.89 14.00 5.37
CA THR A 649 21.84 15.08 5.68
C THR A 649 22.63 14.76 6.94
N ASN A 650 23.95 14.64 6.86
CA ASN A 650 24.84 14.38 7.99
C ASN A 650 24.42 13.14 8.83
N SER A 651 23.94 12.09 8.16
CA SER A 651 23.42 10.87 8.81
C SER A 651 24.19 9.63 8.35
N GLY A 652 24.17 8.58 9.17
CA GLY A 652 24.85 7.32 8.91
C GLY A 652 24.41 6.21 9.86
N ASP A 653 24.94 5.01 9.70
CA ASP A 653 24.49 3.81 10.43
C ASP A 653 22.98 3.56 10.26
N ILE A 654 22.51 3.66 9.01
CA ILE A 654 21.11 3.47 8.62
C ILE A 654 21.00 2.19 7.79
N ARG A 655 20.02 1.36 8.14
CA ARG A 655 19.72 0.11 7.44
C ARG A 655 18.36 0.26 6.76
N PHE A 656 18.34 0.16 5.43
CA PHE A 656 17.11 0.02 4.67
C PHE A 656 16.94 -1.44 4.27
N ARG A 657 15.74 -1.98 4.51
CA ARG A 657 15.33 -3.33 4.16
C ARG A 657 13.99 -3.24 3.45
N ASN A 658 13.87 -3.95 2.34
CA ASN A 658 12.66 -4.01 1.52
C ASN A 658 12.03 -2.62 1.24
N VAL A 659 12.61 -1.88 0.30
CA VAL A 659 12.16 -0.54 -0.08
C VAL A 659 11.34 -0.62 -1.35
N HIS A 660 10.12 -0.07 -1.29
CA HIS A 660 9.17 0.02 -2.39
C HIS A 660 8.80 1.49 -2.63
N ILE A 661 9.03 1.99 -3.85
CA ILE A 661 8.77 3.40 -4.21
C ILE A 661 8.08 3.45 -5.57
N ASN A 662 6.81 3.84 -5.54
CA ASN A 662 5.95 3.82 -6.72
C ASN A 662 5.02 5.05 -6.78
N ALA A 663 4.36 5.20 -7.92
CA ALA A 663 3.17 6.06 -8.06
C ALA A 663 1.97 5.30 -8.65
N GLU A 664 2.15 4.02 -8.90
CA GLU A 664 1.17 3.15 -9.51
C GLU A 664 0.20 2.60 -8.47
N SER A 665 -1.02 3.13 -8.49
CA SER A 665 -2.21 2.51 -7.90
C SER A 665 -3.39 2.77 -8.84
N GLY A 666 -4.42 1.96 -8.71
CA GLY A 666 -5.62 2.07 -9.51
C GLY A 666 -6.83 2.67 -8.84
N PHE A 667 -7.94 2.58 -9.57
CA PHE A 667 -9.28 2.69 -9.00
C PHE A 667 -10.25 1.81 -9.79
N ALA A 668 -11.35 1.43 -9.14
CA ALA A 668 -12.41 0.65 -9.73
C ALA A 668 -13.60 1.55 -10.09
N THR A 669 -14.17 1.41 -11.30
CA THR A 669 -15.28 2.24 -11.77
C THR A 669 -16.13 1.53 -12.83
N CYS A 670 -17.27 2.13 -13.18
CA CYS A 670 -18.14 1.73 -14.27
C CYS A 670 -18.47 2.95 -15.15
N ASP A 671 -18.48 2.75 -16.46
CA ASP A 671 -18.90 3.75 -17.44
C ASP A 671 -19.75 3.11 -18.56
N ASP A 672 -19.96 3.84 -19.65
CA ASP A 672 -20.70 3.37 -20.83
C ASP A 672 -20.03 2.19 -21.57
N GLU A 673 -18.74 1.90 -21.27
CA GLU A 673 -18.00 0.73 -21.76
C GLU A 673 -17.96 -0.42 -20.73
N GLY A 674 -18.66 -0.28 -19.60
CA GLY A 674 -18.83 -1.31 -18.57
C GLY A 674 -17.97 -1.12 -17.33
N CYS A 675 -18.02 -2.09 -16.43
CA CYS A 675 -17.30 -2.05 -15.14
C CYS A 675 -15.89 -2.64 -15.22
N GLY A 676 -14.97 -2.09 -14.43
CA GLY A 676 -13.68 -2.71 -14.17
C GLY A 676 -12.72 -1.80 -13.43
N THR A 677 -11.43 -1.95 -13.72
CA THR A 677 -10.34 -1.31 -12.98
C THR A 677 -9.32 -0.76 -13.96
N PHE A 678 -8.69 0.37 -13.61
CA PHE A 678 -7.47 0.84 -14.25
C PHE A 678 -6.42 1.06 -13.18
N LEU A 679 -5.25 0.46 -13.36
CA LEU A 679 -4.31 0.17 -12.28
C LEU A 679 -3.10 1.10 -12.24
N ARG A 680 -3.10 2.14 -13.09
CA ARG A 680 -1.99 3.07 -13.25
C ARG A 680 -2.43 4.52 -13.30
N ALA A 681 -3.13 4.99 -12.26
CA ALA A 681 -3.72 6.33 -12.26
C ALA A 681 -2.69 7.49 -12.07
N SER A 682 -1.38 7.21 -12.06
CA SER A 682 -0.29 8.19 -12.13
C SER A 682 0.90 7.59 -12.92
N LYS A 683 1.84 8.45 -13.35
CA LYS A 683 3.13 8.05 -13.93
C LYS A 683 4.32 8.85 -13.40
N TYR A 684 4.17 9.49 -12.22
CA TYR A 684 5.18 10.33 -11.59
C TYR A 684 5.62 9.81 -10.21
N PRO A 685 6.29 8.63 -10.13
CA PRO A 685 7.01 8.25 -8.92
C PRO A 685 8.21 9.18 -8.66
N PHE A 686 8.78 9.16 -7.46
CA PHE A 686 10.02 9.90 -7.15
C PHE A 686 11.15 9.48 -8.07
N ASP A 687 11.98 10.40 -8.55
CA ASP A 687 13.10 10.07 -9.44
C ASP A 687 14.14 9.12 -8.82
N ASN A 688 14.38 9.25 -7.53
CA ASN A 688 15.36 8.44 -6.81
C ASN A 688 14.75 7.90 -5.53
N ALA A 689 15.26 6.75 -5.08
CA ALA A 689 14.87 6.26 -3.77
C ALA A 689 15.43 7.16 -2.66
N ILE A 690 16.73 7.45 -2.75
CA ILE A 690 17.47 8.17 -1.73
C ILE A 690 18.36 9.23 -2.38
N GLU A 691 18.33 10.44 -1.83
CA GLU A 691 19.35 11.48 -2.01
C GLU A 691 20.17 11.62 -0.72
N ASP A 692 21.47 11.37 -0.80
CA ASP A 692 22.42 11.81 0.21
C ASP A 692 22.95 13.19 -0.18
N VAL A 693 22.41 14.22 0.48
CA VAL A 693 22.75 15.62 0.25
C VAL A 693 24.20 15.91 0.65
N THR A 694 24.69 15.21 1.67
CA THR A 694 26.03 15.45 2.24
C THR A 694 27.12 14.92 1.32
N ARG A 695 26.92 13.70 0.81
CA ARG A 695 27.87 13.03 -0.09
C ARG A 695 27.58 13.31 -1.57
N LYS A 696 26.45 13.96 -1.89
CA LYS A 696 25.97 14.27 -3.25
C LYS A 696 25.79 13.01 -4.11
N LEU A 697 25.17 12.00 -3.53
CA LEU A 697 24.94 10.70 -4.17
C LEU A 697 23.45 10.37 -4.20
N PHE A 698 23.05 9.59 -5.20
CA PHE A 698 21.68 9.09 -5.35
C PHE A 698 21.66 7.57 -5.35
N VAL A 699 20.58 6.99 -4.84
CA VAL A 699 20.20 5.60 -5.08
C VAL A 699 19.10 5.58 -6.14
N ARG A 700 19.43 5.04 -7.32
CA ARG A 700 18.52 5.02 -8.48
C ARG A 700 17.51 3.87 -8.45
N GLU A 701 17.82 2.77 -7.77
CA GLU A 701 16.87 1.66 -7.65
C GLU A 701 15.71 2.10 -6.75
N ARG A 702 14.48 2.08 -7.28
CA ARG A 702 13.25 2.36 -6.51
C ARG A 702 12.79 1.15 -5.69
N GLU A 703 13.25 -0.04 -6.09
CA GLU A 703 12.90 -1.33 -5.53
C GLU A 703 14.20 -2.02 -5.09
N PHE A 704 14.37 -2.31 -3.79
CA PHE A 704 15.53 -3.07 -3.34
C PHE A 704 15.33 -3.73 -1.95
N ALA A 705 15.90 -4.91 -1.77
CA ALA A 705 15.81 -5.68 -0.53
C ALA A 705 16.76 -5.21 0.58
N SER A 706 17.93 -4.65 0.23
CA SER A 706 18.87 -4.16 1.25
C SER A 706 19.79 -3.04 0.79
N LEU A 707 20.06 -2.11 1.71
CA LEU A 707 21.13 -1.12 1.66
C LEU A 707 21.58 -0.81 3.09
N ASP A 708 22.89 -0.84 3.33
CA ASP A 708 23.51 -0.38 4.57
C ASP A 708 24.32 0.89 4.32
N ILE A 709 23.99 1.94 5.05
CA ILE A 709 24.72 3.21 5.04
C ILE A 709 25.59 3.24 6.28
N GLY A 710 26.91 3.25 6.09
CA GLY A 710 27.88 3.32 7.19
C GLY A 710 27.89 4.68 7.92
N PRO A 711 28.87 4.91 8.81
CA PRO A 711 28.92 6.09 9.66
C PRO A 711 28.90 7.41 8.89
N ALA A 712 28.32 8.46 9.51
CA ALA A 712 28.36 9.80 8.97
C ALA A 712 29.82 10.24 8.70
N GLY A 713 30.09 10.80 7.52
CA GLY A 713 31.44 11.22 7.11
C GLY A 713 32.31 10.15 6.45
N SER A 714 31.87 8.88 6.37
CA SER A 714 32.59 7.86 5.60
C SER A 714 32.68 8.24 4.12
N SER A 715 33.88 8.17 3.53
CA SER A 715 34.07 8.38 2.09
C SER A 715 33.58 7.17 1.30
N ILE A 716 32.71 7.38 0.32
CA ILE A 716 32.28 6.35 -0.63
C ILE A 716 33.04 6.60 -1.94
N PRO A 717 33.78 5.60 -2.48
CA PRO A 717 34.44 5.75 -3.76
C PRO A 717 33.45 6.16 -4.85
N ALA A 718 33.84 7.15 -5.66
CA ALA A 718 33.00 7.60 -6.77
C ALA A 718 32.66 6.44 -7.71
N PRO A 719 31.44 6.41 -8.29
CA PRO A 719 31.12 5.47 -9.34
C PRO A 719 32.09 5.60 -10.52
N THR A 720 32.51 4.47 -11.09
CA THR A 720 33.23 4.50 -12.37
C THR A 720 32.23 4.98 -13.42
N PRO A 721 32.47 6.11 -14.10
CA PRO A 721 31.56 6.60 -15.12
C PRO A 721 31.43 5.58 -16.25
N GLY A 722 30.23 5.45 -16.81
CA GLY A 722 30.02 4.73 -18.07
C GLY A 722 30.93 5.27 -19.18
N SER A 723 31.29 4.40 -20.13
CA SER A 723 32.19 4.74 -21.25
C SER A 723 31.56 5.69 -22.27
N THR A 724 30.23 5.73 -22.34
CA THR A 724 29.48 6.55 -23.30
C THR A 724 29.27 7.95 -22.72
N LYS A 725 29.78 8.97 -23.41
CA LYS A 725 29.55 10.38 -23.05
C LYS A 725 28.08 10.76 -23.25
N VAL A 726 27.47 11.34 -22.22
CA VAL A 726 26.15 11.97 -22.28
C VAL A 726 26.32 13.49 -22.31
N GLU A 727 25.64 14.14 -23.26
CA GLU A 727 25.63 15.60 -23.43
C GLU A 727 24.25 16.14 -23.08
N LYS A 728 24.20 17.21 -22.27
CA LYS A 728 22.95 17.95 -22.02
C LYS A 728 22.75 18.92 -23.17
N LEU A 729 21.62 18.78 -23.88
CA LEU A 729 21.28 19.62 -25.02
C LEU A 729 20.50 20.86 -24.59
N GLU A 730 19.49 20.69 -23.75
CA GLU A 730 18.58 21.74 -23.30
C GLU A 730 18.08 21.44 -21.88
N ASP A 731 17.67 22.46 -21.13
CA ASP A 731 17.06 22.34 -19.80
C ASP A 731 15.96 23.38 -19.55
N GLY A 732 15.41 23.41 -18.33
CA GLY A 732 14.36 24.35 -17.92
C GLY A 732 12.93 23.86 -18.20
N PHE A 733 12.76 22.55 -18.44
CA PHE A 733 11.46 21.95 -18.64
C PHE A 733 10.80 21.54 -17.32
N TRP A 734 9.47 21.40 -17.35
CA TRP A 734 8.74 20.82 -16.23
C TRP A 734 8.85 19.29 -16.21
N SER A 735 8.43 18.65 -17.30
CA SER A 735 8.55 17.21 -17.52
C SER A 735 8.39 16.87 -19.00
N ILE A 736 9.46 16.42 -19.67
CA ILE A 736 9.42 16.11 -21.10
C ILE A 736 9.34 14.62 -21.41
N SER A 737 8.39 14.25 -22.26
CA SER A 737 8.19 12.87 -22.76
C SER A 737 7.32 12.89 -24.02
N GLY A 738 6.78 11.74 -24.42
CA GLY A 738 5.81 11.64 -25.52
C GLY A 738 6.40 11.98 -26.89
N ALA A 739 7.70 11.77 -27.06
CA ALA A 739 8.49 12.21 -28.20
C ALA A 739 8.42 11.27 -29.41
N ALA A 740 8.75 11.83 -30.58
CA ALA A 740 8.92 11.14 -31.85
C ALA A 740 10.06 11.78 -32.66
N VAL A 741 10.60 11.05 -33.64
CA VAL A 741 11.67 11.53 -34.52
C VAL A 741 11.18 11.53 -35.97
N ASP A 742 11.44 12.61 -36.71
CA ASP A 742 11.08 12.72 -38.13
C ASP A 742 12.09 12.00 -39.05
N ALA A 743 11.78 11.94 -40.34
CA ALA A 743 12.63 11.27 -41.32
C ALA A 743 14.05 11.86 -41.44
N ARG A 744 14.23 13.14 -41.09
CA ARG A 744 15.51 13.89 -41.10
C ARG A 744 16.27 13.75 -39.79
N GLY A 745 15.69 13.10 -38.79
CA GLY A 745 16.30 12.89 -37.48
C GLY A 745 16.03 14.00 -36.47
N ALA A 746 15.12 14.95 -36.75
CA ALA A 746 14.71 15.96 -35.78
C ALA A 746 13.81 15.34 -34.71
N LEU A 747 14.07 15.68 -33.45
CA LEU A 747 13.29 15.21 -32.29
C LEU A 747 12.11 16.16 -32.06
N TYR A 748 10.90 15.62 -31.92
CA TYR A 748 9.72 16.33 -31.45
C TYR A 748 9.32 15.79 -30.09
N PHE A 749 8.98 16.63 -29.11
CA PHE A 749 8.61 16.19 -27.77
C PHE A 749 7.67 17.15 -27.08
N ILE A 750 7.05 16.71 -25.99
CA ILE A 750 6.02 17.45 -25.26
C ILE A 750 6.56 17.89 -23.89
N ASP A 751 6.44 19.18 -23.58
CA ASP A 751 6.44 19.66 -22.20
C ASP A 751 4.99 19.78 -21.73
N ARG A 752 4.51 18.75 -21.01
CA ARG A 752 3.07 18.51 -20.83
C ARG A 752 2.41 19.56 -19.95
N ARG A 753 3.08 20.00 -18.88
CA ARG A 753 2.50 20.97 -17.93
C ARG A 753 2.09 22.27 -18.63
N PHE A 754 2.87 22.67 -19.62
CA PHE A 754 2.65 23.85 -20.44
C PHE A 754 2.00 23.54 -21.79
N GLN A 755 1.72 22.27 -22.09
CA GLN A 755 1.08 21.81 -23.32
C GLN A 755 1.83 22.22 -24.60
N ARG A 756 3.17 22.32 -24.50
CA ARG A 756 4.03 22.75 -25.59
C ARG A 756 4.59 21.55 -26.34
N ILE A 757 4.56 21.63 -27.67
CA ILE A 757 5.26 20.70 -28.54
C ILE A 757 6.53 21.39 -29.06
N HIS A 758 7.67 20.84 -28.69
CA HIS A 758 8.99 21.30 -29.08
C HIS A 758 9.54 20.49 -30.26
N ARG A 759 10.48 21.10 -30.99
CA ARG A 759 11.37 20.43 -31.95
C ARG A 759 12.80 20.76 -31.59
N TRP A 760 13.69 19.77 -31.67
CA TRP A 760 15.12 19.95 -31.55
C TRP A 760 15.85 19.33 -32.74
N SER A 761 16.81 20.05 -33.31
CA SER A 761 17.70 19.53 -34.36
C SER A 761 19.08 20.16 -34.30
N GLU A 762 20.09 19.39 -34.70
CA GLU A 762 21.47 19.87 -34.81
C GLU A 762 21.54 21.08 -35.77
N GLY A 763 22.19 22.16 -35.33
CA GLY A 763 22.32 23.41 -36.09
C GLY A 763 21.19 24.43 -35.90
N LYS A 764 19.97 24.01 -35.50
CA LYS A 764 18.88 24.95 -35.14
C LYS A 764 18.64 25.08 -33.63
N GLY A 765 18.96 24.04 -32.86
CA GLY A 765 18.62 23.98 -31.43
C GLY A 765 17.12 23.77 -31.19
N LEU A 766 16.64 24.23 -30.04
CA LEU A 766 15.26 24.12 -29.59
C LEU A 766 14.31 25.11 -30.27
N GLU A 767 13.16 24.63 -30.74
CA GLU A 767 12.07 25.41 -31.33
C GLU A 767 10.73 25.03 -30.68
N VAL A 768 9.82 25.99 -30.53
CA VAL A 768 8.40 25.71 -30.20
C VAL A 768 7.61 25.53 -31.49
N VAL A 769 7.08 24.33 -31.70
CA VAL A 769 6.30 23.98 -32.90
C VAL A 769 4.82 24.33 -32.71
N ARG A 770 4.27 24.05 -31.52
CA ARG A 770 2.90 24.38 -31.10
C ARG A 770 2.86 24.69 -29.61
N ASP A 771 2.02 25.66 -29.23
CA ASP A 771 1.69 26.05 -27.85
C ASP A 771 0.17 26.24 -27.77
N HIS A 772 -0.57 25.14 -27.86
CA HIS A 772 -2.03 25.12 -27.88
C HIS A 772 -2.55 24.41 -26.63
N ALA A 773 -3.64 24.91 -26.06
CA ALA A 773 -4.28 24.34 -24.88
C ALA A 773 -5.11 23.06 -25.22
N LEU A 774 -4.47 22.05 -25.80
CA LEU A 774 -5.06 20.81 -26.27
C LEU A 774 -4.53 19.55 -25.56
N ASP A 775 -3.83 19.70 -24.44
CA ASP A 775 -3.33 18.63 -23.56
C ASP A 775 -2.66 17.45 -24.30
N PRO A 776 -1.57 17.70 -25.06
CA PRO A 776 -0.86 16.66 -25.79
C PRO A 776 -0.14 15.69 -24.84
N VAL A 777 -0.14 14.40 -25.18
CA VAL A 777 0.42 13.33 -24.34
C VAL A 777 1.49 12.51 -25.06
N ASN A 778 1.24 12.10 -26.31
CA ASN A 778 2.18 11.33 -27.11
C ASN A 778 2.17 11.79 -28.58
N LEU A 779 3.35 11.76 -29.22
CA LEU A 779 3.55 12.13 -30.61
C LEU A 779 3.92 10.94 -31.48
N ALA A 780 3.64 11.05 -32.78
CA ALA A 780 4.24 10.25 -33.84
C ALA A 780 4.37 11.10 -35.11
N ILE A 781 5.28 10.72 -36.01
CA ILE A 781 5.48 11.43 -37.30
C ILE A 781 5.04 10.51 -38.44
N ASP A 782 4.11 10.99 -39.26
CA ASP A 782 3.63 10.25 -40.43
C ASP A 782 4.62 10.32 -41.61
N ALA A 783 4.39 9.53 -42.66
CA ALA A 783 5.29 9.46 -43.81
C ALA A 783 5.36 10.79 -44.60
N SER A 784 4.37 11.66 -44.44
CA SER A 784 4.32 13.01 -45.01
C SER A 784 5.06 14.05 -44.16
N GLY A 785 5.53 13.67 -42.96
CA GLY A 785 6.22 14.56 -42.03
C GLY A 785 5.29 15.36 -41.12
N HIS A 786 3.98 15.08 -41.13
CA HIS A 786 3.04 15.70 -40.20
C HIS A 786 3.13 15.05 -38.82
N VAL A 787 2.84 15.84 -37.79
CA VAL A 787 2.86 15.40 -36.40
C VAL A 787 1.47 14.88 -36.04
N LEU A 788 1.35 13.59 -35.73
CA LEU A 788 0.19 12.98 -35.09
C LEU A 788 0.31 13.18 -33.57
N VAL A 789 -0.77 13.65 -32.94
CA VAL A 789 -0.83 13.92 -31.50
C VAL A 789 -1.97 13.12 -30.87
N LEU A 790 -1.64 12.34 -29.83
CA LEU A 790 -2.60 11.84 -28.86
C LEU A 790 -2.76 12.87 -27.74
N SER A 791 -4.01 13.26 -27.45
CA SER A 791 -4.39 14.24 -26.45
C SER A 791 -5.31 13.60 -25.40
N SER A 792 -5.15 13.96 -24.11
CA SER A 792 -6.10 13.55 -23.06
C SER A 792 -7.38 14.39 -23.04
N LEU A 793 -7.50 15.43 -23.87
CA LEU A 793 -8.67 16.29 -23.92
C LEU A 793 -9.89 15.53 -24.46
N GLY A 794 -11.02 15.64 -23.75
CA GLY A 794 -12.30 15.04 -24.11
C GLY A 794 -12.66 13.75 -23.34
N ALA A 795 -13.88 13.25 -23.54
CA ALA A 795 -14.39 12.09 -22.80
C ALA A 795 -13.57 10.81 -23.09
N LYS A 796 -13.22 10.57 -24.35
CA LYS A 796 -12.54 9.35 -24.83
C LYS A 796 -11.16 9.67 -25.42
N ALA A 797 -10.48 10.67 -24.85
CA ALA A 797 -9.28 11.27 -25.44
C ALA A 797 -9.55 11.86 -26.85
N GLY A 798 -8.52 12.43 -27.47
CA GLY A 798 -8.59 12.97 -28.82
C GLY A 798 -7.31 12.71 -29.61
N VAL A 799 -7.42 12.62 -30.93
CA VAL A 799 -6.26 12.50 -31.82
C VAL A 799 -6.37 13.52 -32.94
N TYR A 800 -5.28 14.24 -33.20
CA TYR A 800 -5.21 15.21 -34.29
C TYR A 800 -3.86 15.17 -34.99
N SER A 801 -3.79 15.71 -36.20
CA SER A 801 -2.55 15.84 -36.97
C SER A 801 -2.36 17.27 -37.45
N PHE A 802 -1.11 17.72 -37.57
CA PHE A 802 -0.78 19.02 -38.15
C PHE A 802 0.55 19.00 -38.90
N ASP A 803 0.69 19.88 -39.89
CA ASP A 803 1.97 20.18 -40.52
C ASP A 803 2.82 21.07 -39.58
N PRO A 804 4.00 20.61 -39.12
CA PRO A 804 4.84 21.36 -38.20
C PRO A 804 5.32 22.71 -38.77
N ASP A 805 5.49 22.79 -40.09
CA ASP A 805 5.95 23.98 -40.81
C ASP A 805 4.77 24.79 -41.42
N GLY A 806 3.54 24.28 -41.29
CA GLY A 806 2.30 24.94 -41.73
C GLY A 806 1.71 25.97 -40.74
N PRO A 807 0.58 26.62 -41.10
CA PRO A 807 -0.09 27.63 -40.27
C PRO A 807 -0.43 27.11 -38.87
N LYS A 808 -0.11 27.91 -37.84
CA LYS A 808 -0.22 27.47 -36.43
C LYS A 808 -1.67 27.19 -36.01
N ASP A 809 -2.65 27.92 -36.54
CA ASP A 809 -4.09 27.80 -36.30
C ASP A 809 -4.76 26.58 -36.97
N ARG A 810 -4.00 25.76 -37.71
CA ARG A 810 -4.54 24.63 -38.47
C ARG A 810 -4.09 23.28 -37.90
N PHE A 811 -5.05 22.37 -37.80
CA PHE A 811 -4.86 20.95 -37.55
C PHE A 811 -6.06 20.18 -38.13
N THR A 812 -5.90 18.86 -38.27
CA THR A 812 -6.95 17.92 -38.69
C THR A 812 -7.30 17.03 -37.52
N LEU A 813 -8.55 17.08 -37.06
CA LEU A 813 -9.06 16.11 -36.08
C LEU A 813 -9.20 14.74 -36.75
N ILE A 814 -8.81 13.68 -36.05
CA ILE A 814 -8.84 12.31 -36.53
C ILE A 814 -9.87 11.53 -35.72
N GLU A 815 -10.95 11.13 -36.40
CA GLU A 815 -11.97 10.28 -35.81
C GLU A 815 -11.51 8.81 -35.80
N PRO A 816 -11.83 8.04 -34.74
CA PRO A 816 -11.49 6.62 -34.71
C PRO A 816 -12.33 5.86 -35.75
N THR A 817 -11.70 5.06 -36.59
CA THR A 817 -12.37 4.19 -37.58
C THR A 817 -12.31 2.73 -37.15
N PRO A 818 -13.16 1.83 -37.67
CA PRO A 818 -12.94 0.39 -37.51
C PRO A 818 -11.53 -0.02 -37.97
N VAL A 819 -10.92 -0.98 -37.28
CA VAL A 819 -9.58 -1.48 -37.65
C VAL A 819 -9.58 -2.02 -39.08
N ARG A 820 -8.68 -1.48 -39.91
CA ARG A 820 -8.52 -1.91 -41.31
C ARG A 820 -7.81 -3.27 -41.38
N ALA A 821 -8.16 -4.08 -42.39
CA ALA A 821 -7.43 -5.30 -42.69
C ALA A 821 -6.06 -4.95 -43.31
N SER A 822 -4.95 -5.42 -42.69
CA SER A 822 -3.58 -5.39 -43.20
C SER A 822 -3.22 -4.13 -44.01
N SER A 823 -3.08 -2.99 -43.33
CA SER A 823 -3.00 -1.66 -43.97
C SER A 823 -1.60 -1.21 -44.41
N GLY A 824 -0.54 -2.01 -44.24
CA GLY A 824 0.85 -1.61 -44.52
C GLY A 824 1.38 -0.47 -43.63
N ALA A 825 0.49 0.17 -42.85
CA ALA A 825 0.75 1.23 -41.91
C ALA A 825 1.57 0.72 -40.71
N LYS A 826 2.33 1.62 -40.10
CA LYS A 826 3.01 1.38 -38.83
C LYS A 826 1.99 1.49 -37.70
N THR A 827 1.80 0.41 -36.95
CA THR A 827 0.96 0.39 -35.75
C THR A 827 1.76 0.94 -34.57
N LEU A 828 1.18 1.88 -33.85
CA LEU A 828 1.74 2.53 -32.67
C LEU A 828 1.20 1.89 -31.40
N LEU A 829 2.06 1.58 -30.43
CA LEU A 829 1.69 0.96 -29.17
C LEU A 829 2.39 1.65 -27.98
N PRO A 830 1.77 1.65 -26.79
CA PRO A 830 2.41 2.07 -25.55
C PRO A 830 3.73 1.32 -25.33
N VAL A 831 4.82 2.05 -25.01
CA VAL A 831 6.11 1.43 -24.72
C VAL A 831 6.14 0.73 -23.36
N ASN A 832 5.41 1.26 -22.38
CA ASN A 832 5.40 0.77 -21.01
C ASN A 832 3.97 0.62 -20.47
N TRP A 833 3.74 -0.51 -19.80
CA TRP A 833 2.45 -0.97 -19.29
C TRP A 833 2.49 -1.20 -17.79
N TRP A 834 1.34 -1.27 -17.15
CA TRP A 834 1.21 -1.69 -15.76
C TRP A 834 -0.02 -2.59 -15.60
N ASN A 835 0.22 -3.85 -15.24
CA ASN A 835 -0.85 -4.82 -15.06
C ASN A 835 -0.58 -5.68 -13.81
N ASN A 836 -1.15 -5.28 -12.68
CA ASN A 836 -0.90 -5.90 -11.37
C ASN A 836 -2.13 -6.59 -10.75
N GLY A 837 -3.28 -6.62 -11.45
CA GLY A 837 -4.50 -7.29 -10.98
C GLY A 837 -5.20 -6.68 -9.76
N GLU A 838 -4.76 -5.54 -9.23
CA GLU A 838 -5.30 -4.87 -8.03
C GLU A 838 -6.84 -4.71 -8.06
N PHE A 839 -7.45 -4.72 -6.87
CA PHE A 839 -8.89 -4.72 -6.56
C PHE A 839 -9.68 -6.00 -6.81
N ARG A 840 -9.25 -6.86 -7.73
CA ARG A 840 -9.97 -8.11 -8.05
C ARG A 840 -9.32 -9.27 -7.30
N ASP A 841 -10.13 -10.19 -6.80
CA ASP A 841 -9.66 -11.49 -6.32
C ASP A 841 -9.11 -12.29 -7.51
N GLN A 842 -7.80 -12.54 -7.51
CA GLN A 842 -7.09 -13.22 -8.61
C GLN A 842 -6.95 -14.73 -8.41
N LEU A 843 -7.45 -15.27 -7.30
CA LEU A 843 -7.39 -16.69 -7.02
C LEU A 843 -8.41 -17.44 -7.88
N ASP A 844 -7.97 -18.41 -8.67
CA ASP A 844 -8.89 -19.35 -9.31
C ASP A 844 -9.40 -20.34 -8.25
N HIS A 845 -10.69 -20.25 -7.91
CA HIS A 845 -11.30 -21.07 -6.85
C HIS A 845 -11.44 -22.57 -7.20
N LYS A 846 -11.07 -23.01 -8.42
CA LYS A 846 -11.06 -24.42 -8.83
C LYS A 846 -9.66 -25.01 -8.75
N SER A 847 -8.65 -24.31 -9.29
CA SER A 847 -7.26 -24.77 -9.23
C SER A 847 -6.58 -24.40 -7.91
N HIS A 848 -7.08 -23.37 -7.22
CA HIS A 848 -6.44 -22.69 -6.09
C HIS A 848 -5.06 -22.10 -6.44
N GLU A 849 -4.85 -21.75 -7.70
CA GLU A 849 -3.67 -21.03 -8.19
C GLU A 849 -4.06 -19.59 -8.55
N PHE A 850 -3.14 -18.66 -8.33
CA PHE A 850 -3.30 -17.28 -8.78
C PHE A 850 -2.87 -17.12 -10.24
N THR A 851 -3.55 -16.26 -10.99
CA THR A 851 -3.20 -15.96 -12.39
C THR A 851 -1.95 -15.10 -12.47
N THR A 852 -0.80 -15.59 -12.92
CA THR A 852 0.46 -14.81 -12.86
C THR A 852 0.40 -13.46 -13.56
N LEU A 853 1.21 -12.48 -13.12
CA LEU A 853 1.30 -11.16 -13.75
C LEU A 853 1.65 -11.24 -15.25
N ALA A 854 2.50 -12.19 -15.62
CA ALA A 854 2.86 -12.43 -17.02
C ALA A 854 1.66 -12.93 -17.85
N ASP A 855 0.82 -13.82 -17.28
CA ASP A 855 -0.41 -14.29 -17.93
C ASP A 855 -1.44 -13.17 -18.07
N MET A 856 -1.60 -12.33 -17.04
CA MET A 856 -2.46 -11.15 -17.11
C MET A 856 -1.99 -10.17 -18.20
N PHE A 857 -0.68 -9.87 -18.22
CA PHE A 857 -0.11 -8.99 -19.23
C PHE A 857 -0.28 -9.55 -20.64
N ALA A 858 -0.01 -10.85 -20.85
CA ALA A 858 -0.19 -11.50 -22.14
C ALA A 858 -1.65 -11.44 -22.63
N ARG A 859 -2.62 -11.67 -21.73
CA ARG A 859 -4.06 -11.57 -22.03
C ARG A 859 -4.45 -10.15 -22.43
N ASP A 860 -4.07 -9.15 -21.65
CA ASP A 860 -4.59 -7.79 -21.81
C ASP A 860 -3.89 -7.03 -22.94
N ALA A 861 -2.56 -7.18 -23.06
CA ALA A 861 -1.79 -6.66 -24.19
C ALA A 861 -2.12 -7.41 -25.50
N GLY A 862 -2.46 -8.69 -25.42
CA GLY A 862 -2.89 -9.52 -26.56
C GLY A 862 -4.32 -9.29 -27.04
N THR A 863 -5.10 -8.44 -26.37
CA THR A 863 -6.48 -8.13 -26.79
C THR A 863 -6.48 -7.18 -27.99
N ALA A 864 -7.03 -7.62 -29.13
CA ALA A 864 -7.17 -6.77 -30.32
C ALA A 864 -8.19 -5.65 -30.09
N LYS A 865 -7.86 -4.43 -30.51
CA LYS A 865 -8.79 -3.29 -30.42
C LYS A 865 -9.68 -3.27 -31.67
N SER A 866 -10.92 -2.80 -31.53
CA SER A 866 -11.90 -2.78 -32.61
C SER A 866 -11.84 -1.52 -33.48
N ARG A 867 -11.24 -0.45 -32.96
CA ARG A 867 -11.08 0.85 -33.63
C ARG A 867 -9.62 1.31 -33.61
N GLU A 868 -9.27 2.18 -34.55
CA GLU A 868 -7.97 2.81 -34.69
C GLU A 868 -8.11 4.26 -35.16
N TYR A 869 -7.15 5.10 -34.81
CA TYR A 869 -6.93 6.42 -35.39
C TYR A 869 -5.89 6.30 -36.50
N VAL A 870 -6.19 6.81 -37.68
CA VAL A 870 -5.35 6.68 -38.88
C VAL A 870 -4.81 8.05 -39.26
N SER A 871 -3.50 8.17 -39.49
CA SER A 871 -2.93 9.43 -39.98
C SER A 871 -3.57 9.84 -41.32
N PRO A 872 -3.63 11.14 -41.65
CA PRO A 872 -4.24 11.59 -42.91
C PRO A 872 -3.64 10.94 -44.16
N ASP A 873 -2.34 10.63 -44.13
CA ASP A 873 -1.64 9.94 -45.22
C ASP A 873 -1.74 8.40 -45.18
N GLY A 874 -2.43 7.86 -44.17
CA GLY A 874 -2.66 6.44 -43.97
C GLY A 874 -1.46 5.63 -43.46
N SER A 875 -0.29 6.26 -43.26
CA SER A 875 0.97 5.58 -42.92
C SER A 875 1.10 5.15 -41.47
N LEU A 876 0.34 5.77 -40.55
CA LEU A 876 0.28 5.41 -39.13
C LEU A 876 -1.11 4.90 -38.75
N SER A 877 -1.13 3.97 -37.80
CA SER A 877 -2.31 3.52 -37.08
C SER A 877 -2.04 3.54 -35.58
N LEU A 878 -2.90 4.21 -34.81
CA LEU A 878 -2.92 4.15 -33.35
C LEU A 878 -4.20 3.40 -32.92
N PRO A 879 -4.11 2.18 -32.35
CA PRO A 879 -5.27 1.50 -31.81
C PRO A 879 -6.00 2.38 -30.78
N ALA A 880 -7.33 2.39 -30.82
CA ALA A 880 -8.14 3.12 -29.86
C ALA A 880 -8.24 2.33 -28.56
N PHE A 881 -7.30 2.58 -27.63
CA PHE A 881 -7.33 2.01 -26.29
C PHE A 881 -8.50 2.59 -25.49
N ARG A 882 -9.09 1.77 -24.61
CA ARG A 882 -10.14 2.22 -23.70
C ARG A 882 -9.63 3.38 -22.84
N VAL A 883 -10.45 4.40 -22.66
CA VAL A 883 -10.15 5.53 -21.78
C VAL A 883 -11.04 5.44 -20.54
N TRP A 884 -10.40 5.27 -19.39
CA TRP A 884 -11.03 5.30 -18.08
C TRP A 884 -11.20 6.75 -17.61
N GLN A 885 -12.35 7.04 -17.02
CA GLN A 885 -12.76 8.40 -16.72
C GLN A 885 -13.14 8.55 -15.24
N GLN A 886 -12.82 9.71 -14.68
CA GLN A 886 -13.33 10.15 -13.39
C GLN A 886 -13.62 11.65 -13.44
N GLY A 887 -14.77 12.07 -12.91
CA GLY A 887 -15.19 13.46 -12.95
C GLY A 887 -15.70 13.91 -14.33
N PRO A 888 -15.96 15.23 -14.51
CA PRO A 888 -16.52 15.78 -15.75
C PRO A 888 -15.54 15.65 -16.95
N THR A 889 -15.97 16.07 -18.13
CA THR A 889 -15.16 16.07 -19.37
C THR A 889 -14.32 17.34 -19.54
N ASP A 890 -14.38 18.25 -18.57
CA ASP A 890 -13.57 19.46 -18.54
C ASP A 890 -12.21 19.22 -17.85
N HIS A 891 -11.47 20.31 -17.65
CA HIS A 891 -10.13 20.31 -17.03
C HIS A 891 -10.08 19.80 -15.58
N THR A 892 -11.23 19.55 -14.93
CA THR A 892 -11.28 19.03 -13.55
C THR A 892 -11.45 17.51 -13.48
N GLY A 893 -11.68 16.86 -14.63
CA GLY A 893 -11.78 15.41 -14.76
C GLY A 893 -10.46 14.74 -15.16
N TRP A 894 -10.34 13.46 -14.85
CA TRP A 894 -9.16 12.66 -15.11
C TRP A 894 -9.41 11.63 -16.20
N ARG A 895 -8.39 11.39 -17.03
CA ARG A 895 -8.43 10.46 -18.16
C ARG A 895 -7.20 9.57 -18.13
N TRP A 896 -7.42 8.27 -18.22
CA TRP A 896 -6.33 7.30 -18.22
C TRP A 896 -6.54 6.20 -19.25
N SER A 897 -5.43 5.74 -19.80
CA SER A 897 -5.37 4.67 -20.77
C SER A 897 -3.93 4.22 -20.87
N ASP A 898 -3.67 3.01 -21.34
CA ASP A 898 -2.31 2.54 -21.54
C ASP A 898 -1.51 3.48 -22.46
N SER A 899 -2.16 4.02 -23.50
CA SER A 899 -1.56 5.01 -24.40
C SER A 899 -1.44 6.43 -23.83
N LEU A 900 -2.25 6.80 -22.83
CA LEU A 900 -2.14 8.10 -22.14
C LEU A 900 -1.09 8.07 -21.02
N ASN A 901 -0.93 6.90 -20.39
CA ASN A 901 -0.05 6.71 -19.25
C ASN A 901 1.35 6.19 -19.64
N ALA A 902 1.57 5.88 -20.92
CA ALA A 902 2.91 5.60 -21.43
C ALA A 902 3.81 6.84 -21.44
N ASN A 903 5.12 6.64 -21.36
CA ASN A 903 6.12 7.71 -21.56
C ASN A 903 6.43 7.98 -23.04
N GLY A 904 6.00 7.07 -23.92
CA GLY A 904 6.21 7.18 -25.36
C GLY A 904 5.45 6.09 -26.10
N LEU A 905 5.42 6.22 -27.44
CA LEU A 905 4.91 5.19 -28.34
C LEU A 905 6.07 4.50 -29.06
N VAL A 906 6.00 3.18 -29.18
CA VAL A 906 6.81 2.38 -30.10
C VAL A 906 5.95 1.96 -31.28
N GLY A 907 6.55 1.59 -32.40
CA GLY A 907 5.74 1.08 -33.49
C GLY A 907 6.50 0.26 -34.51
N GLY A 908 5.74 -0.54 -35.24
CA GLY A 908 6.20 -1.43 -36.29
C GLY A 908 5.03 -1.85 -37.16
N LYS A 909 5.29 -2.63 -38.20
CA LYS A 909 4.25 -3.20 -39.06
C LYS A 909 3.68 -4.46 -38.45
N GLN A 910 2.43 -4.77 -38.79
CA GLN A 910 1.82 -6.04 -38.39
C GLN A 910 2.73 -7.23 -38.76
N GLY A 911 2.96 -8.13 -37.80
CA GLY A 911 3.88 -9.27 -37.89
C GLY A 911 5.30 -9.01 -37.37
N GLU A 912 5.75 -7.75 -37.31
CA GLU A 912 7.05 -7.37 -36.75
C GLU A 912 7.09 -7.57 -35.24
N ARG A 913 8.30 -7.73 -34.70
CA ARG A 913 8.56 -7.80 -33.26
C ARG A 913 8.87 -6.41 -32.71
N LEU A 914 8.36 -6.15 -31.52
CA LEU A 914 8.60 -4.95 -30.73
C LEU A 914 9.08 -5.33 -29.34
N PHE A 915 9.73 -4.38 -28.67
CA PHE A 915 10.02 -4.46 -27.26
C PHE A 915 9.14 -3.48 -26.48
N VAL A 916 8.60 -3.94 -25.35
CA VAL A 916 7.77 -3.16 -24.42
C VAL A 916 8.11 -3.56 -22.99
N THR A 917 7.76 -2.73 -22.00
CA THR A 917 7.95 -3.06 -20.59
C THR A 917 6.62 -3.32 -19.89
N ASN A 918 6.61 -4.31 -19.00
CA ASN A 918 5.57 -4.44 -17.98
C ASN A 918 6.17 -3.98 -16.64
N GLY A 919 5.75 -2.81 -16.18
CA GLY A 919 6.26 -2.20 -14.95
C GLY A 919 5.86 -2.94 -13.68
N SER A 920 4.72 -3.63 -13.67
CA SER A 920 4.20 -4.32 -12.48
C SER A 920 5.03 -5.53 -12.05
N GLU A 921 5.90 -6.04 -12.91
CA GLU A 921 6.90 -7.06 -12.56
C GLU A 921 8.33 -6.62 -12.92
N ASN A 922 8.50 -5.38 -13.38
CA ASN A 922 9.77 -4.80 -13.81
C ASN A 922 10.51 -5.66 -14.85
N ILE A 923 9.83 -6.07 -15.92
CA ILE A 923 10.39 -6.88 -17.02
C ILE A 923 10.21 -6.19 -18.37
N THR A 924 11.22 -6.31 -19.23
CA THR A 924 11.09 -6.01 -20.67
C THR A 924 10.69 -7.27 -21.41
N TYR A 925 9.70 -7.15 -22.29
CA TYR A 925 9.15 -8.21 -23.14
C TYR A 925 9.43 -7.94 -24.62
N SER A 926 9.52 -9.01 -25.41
CA SER A 926 9.46 -8.95 -26.86
C SER A 926 8.20 -9.64 -27.38
N GLY A 927 7.39 -8.95 -28.18
CA GLY A 927 6.12 -9.46 -28.73
C GLY A 927 5.92 -9.12 -30.19
N ARG A 928 5.01 -9.82 -30.88
CA ARG A 928 4.62 -9.59 -32.27
C ARG A 928 3.36 -8.75 -32.37
N ILE A 929 3.36 -7.79 -33.28
CA ILE A 929 2.18 -6.96 -33.57
C ILE A 929 1.16 -7.78 -34.36
N GLY A 930 0.01 -8.03 -33.75
CA GLY A 930 -1.17 -8.65 -34.33
C GLY A 930 -2.19 -7.64 -34.86
N ALA A 931 -3.35 -8.15 -35.29
CA ALA A 931 -4.45 -7.31 -35.75
C ALA A 931 -4.96 -6.41 -34.61
N GLY A 932 -5.36 -5.18 -34.96
CA GLY A 932 -5.89 -4.21 -33.98
C GLY A 932 -4.90 -3.86 -32.86
N GLY A 933 -3.60 -4.00 -33.10
CA GLY A 933 -2.55 -3.70 -32.12
C GLY A 933 -2.35 -4.74 -31.01
N ALA A 934 -2.94 -5.94 -31.13
CA ALA A 934 -2.71 -7.03 -30.18
C ALA A 934 -1.22 -7.39 -30.11
N LEU A 935 -0.62 -7.45 -28.92
CA LEU A 935 0.72 -8.01 -28.73
C LEU A 935 0.63 -9.52 -28.47
N THR A 936 1.07 -10.30 -29.44
CA THR A 936 1.03 -11.78 -29.42
C THR A 936 2.46 -12.35 -29.32
N ASP A 937 2.62 -13.64 -29.03
CA ASP A 937 3.95 -14.28 -28.90
C ASP A 937 4.89 -13.50 -27.95
N LEU A 938 4.32 -12.96 -26.86
CA LEU A 938 5.03 -12.22 -25.83
C LEU A 938 5.98 -13.16 -25.08
N LYS A 939 7.23 -12.74 -24.98
CA LYS A 939 8.29 -13.48 -24.28
C LYS A 939 9.08 -12.52 -23.39
N PRO A 940 9.35 -12.87 -22.12
CA PRO A 940 10.32 -12.13 -21.31
C PRO A 940 11.64 -12.02 -22.06
N PHE A 941 12.22 -10.83 -22.09
CA PHE A 941 13.50 -10.54 -22.74
C PHE A 941 14.61 -10.30 -21.70
N THR A 942 14.38 -9.42 -20.72
CA THR A 942 15.31 -9.19 -19.60
C THR A 942 14.58 -8.79 -18.32
N ASN A 943 15.14 -9.15 -17.17
CA ASN A 943 14.63 -8.85 -15.82
C ASN A 943 14.92 -7.40 -15.39
N ARG A 944 14.71 -6.46 -16.32
CA ARG A 944 14.68 -5.03 -16.08
C ARG A 944 13.65 -4.43 -17.01
N GLY A 945 12.60 -3.88 -16.44
CA GLY A 945 11.57 -3.08 -17.08
C GLY A 945 11.74 -1.64 -16.65
N GLY A 946 11.00 -0.72 -17.24
CA GLY A 946 11.10 0.67 -16.84
C GLY A 946 10.33 1.58 -17.76
N GLU A 947 10.76 2.84 -17.82
CA GLU A 947 10.01 3.91 -18.42
C GLU A 947 9.96 3.83 -19.95
N SER A 948 10.99 3.27 -20.61
CA SER A 948 11.11 3.26 -22.07
C SER A 948 12.10 2.22 -22.60
N VAL A 949 11.93 1.80 -23.86
CA VAL A 949 12.82 0.90 -24.58
C VAL A 949 13.05 1.42 -26.00
N ALA A 950 14.28 1.36 -26.47
CA ALA A 950 14.67 1.68 -27.85
C ALA A 950 15.55 0.59 -28.44
N VAL A 951 15.55 0.48 -29.78
CA VAL A 951 16.41 -0.46 -30.51
C VAL A 951 17.22 0.35 -31.53
N ASP A 952 18.52 0.10 -31.60
CA ASP A 952 19.38 0.76 -32.58
C ASP A 952 19.37 0.06 -33.95
N GLY A 953 20.13 0.60 -34.90
CA GLY A 953 20.24 0.04 -36.25
C GLY A 953 20.96 -1.31 -36.35
N GLU A 954 21.61 -1.75 -35.27
CA GLU A 954 22.34 -3.02 -35.18
C GLU A 954 21.54 -4.09 -34.40
N GLY A 955 20.39 -3.69 -33.83
CA GLY A 955 19.53 -4.56 -33.03
C GLY A 955 19.84 -4.54 -31.53
N ARG A 956 20.79 -3.73 -31.04
CA ARG A 956 21.01 -3.60 -29.60
C ARG A 956 19.78 -2.94 -28.96
N VAL A 957 19.36 -3.46 -27.80
CA VAL A 957 18.17 -3.01 -27.07
C VAL A 957 18.58 -2.18 -25.88
N TYR A 958 18.03 -0.98 -25.76
CA TYR A 958 18.31 -0.02 -24.71
C TYR A 958 17.08 0.10 -23.82
N VAL A 959 17.23 -0.08 -22.51
CA VAL A 959 16.14 -0.03 -21.52
C VAL A 959 16.41 1.10 -20.53
N ALA A 960 15.48 2.04 -20.43
CA ALA A 960 15.50 3.11 -19.44
C ALA A 960 14.89 2.61 -18.13
N ASN A 961 15.68 2.59 -17.05
CA ASN A 961 15.26 2.27 -15.69
C ASN A 961 16.28 2.84 -14.70
N GLY A 962 16.17 4.13 -14.39
CA GLY A 962 17.10 4.87 -13.51
C GLY A 962 18.42 5.26 -14.18
N GLN A 963 18.95 4.37 -15.00
CA GLN A 963 19.99 4.60 -16.01
C GLN A 963 19.52 4.00 -17.35
N VAL A 964 20.35 4.04 -18.40
CA VAL A 964 20.06 3.31 -19.65
C VAL A 964 20.94 2.06 -19.71
N PHE A 965 20.32 0.88 -19.74
CA PHE A 965 20.99 -0.42 -19.83
C PHE A 965 20.94 -0.95 -21.25
N VAL A 966 22.04 -1.54 -21.72
CA VAL A 966 22.21 -1.99 -23.11
C VAL A 966 22.28 -3.51 -23.14
N TYR A 967 21.46 -4.12 -23.98
CA TYR A 967 21.36 -5.56 -24.15
C TYR A 967 21.63 -5.95 -25.60
N ASP A 968 22.24 -7.12 -25.79
CA ASP A 968 22.25 -7.77 -27.10
C ASP A 968 20.87 -8.39 -27.43
N MET A 969 20.72 -8.95 -28.64
CA MET A 969 19.46 -9.54 -29.10
C MET A 969 19.03 -10.79 -28.32
N ASP A 970 19.92 -11.38 -27.52
CA ASP A 970 19.63 -12.53 -26.66
C ASP A 970 19.21 -12.11 -25.23
N GLY A 971 19.20 -10.80 -24.95
CA GLY A 971 18.79 -10.25 -23.65
C GLY A 971 19.92 -10.21 -22.61
N LYS A 972 21.17 -10.40 -23.04
CA LYS A 972 22.33 -10.28 -22.14
C LYS A 972 22.80 -8.84 -22.06
N GLU A 973 23.00 -8.34 -20.84
CA GLU A 973 23.53 -7.00 -20.61
C GLU A 973 24.96 -6.89 -21.16
N THR A 974 25.20 -5.88 -21.98
CA THR A 974 26.49 -5.58 -22.63
C THR A 974 27.08 -4.24 -22.21
N GLY A 975 26.28 -3.36 -21.60
CA GLY A 975 26.76 -2.07 -21.12
C GLY A 975 25.68 -1.23 -20.46
N ARG A 976 26.09 -0.04 -20.01
CA ARG A 976 25.24 0.96 -19.34
C ARG A 976 25.69 2.36 -19.73
N ILE A 977 24.74 3.27 -19.89
CA ILE A 977 24.97 4.71 -20.08
C ILE A 977 24.49 5.42 -18.82
N ASP A 978 25.40 6.15 -18.18
CA ASP A 978 25.11 6.93 -16.98
C ASP A 978 24.54 8.31 -17.33
N VAL A 979 23.29 8.54 -16.96
CA VAL A 979 22.53 9.76 -17.19
C VAL A 979 22.46 10.57 -15.88
N PRO A 980 22.67 11.91 -15.93
CA PRO A 980 22.57 12.77 -14.75
C PRO A 980 21.18 12.80 -14.10
N GLU A 981 20.13 12.64 -14.89
CA GLU A 981 18.73 12.60 -14.45
C GLU A 981 18.07 11.29 -14.89
N ARG A 982 16.96 10.90 -14.27
CA ARG A 982 16.29 9.66 -14.62
C ARG A 982 15.74 9.74 -16.05
N PRO A 983 16.08 8.79 -16.93
CA PRO A 983 15.49 8.73 -18.27
C PRO A 983 14.02 8.30 -18.20
N LEU A 984 13.12 9.11 -18.77
CA LEU A 984 11.69 8.82 -18.92
C LEU A 984 11.37 8.24 -20.29
N GLN A 985 12.03 8.75 -21.33
CA GLN A 985 11.89 8.24 -22.69
C GLN A 985 13.22 8.27 -23.42
N ILE A 986 13.49 7.22 -24.18
CA ILE A 986 14.66 7.11 -25.04
C ILE A 986 14.25 6.74 -26.48
N LEU A 987 14.93 7.32 -27.47
CA LEU A 987 14.68 7.05 -28.89
C LEU A 987 15.86 7.51 -29.76
N PHE A 988 16.11 6.77 -30.85
CA PHE A 988 17.17 7.10 -31.81
C PHE A 988 16.72 8.13 -32.86
N GLY A 989 17.59 9.10 -33.13
CA GLY A 989 17.42 10.14 -34.13
C GLY A 989 18.76 10.79 -34.52
N GLY A 990 18.73 12.07 -34.87
CA GLY A 990 19.85 12.76 -35.51
C GLY A 990 19.96 12.42 -37.00
N ALA A 991 20.75 13.21 -37.74
CA ALA A 991 20.84 13.10 -39.20
C ALA A 991 21.29 11.70 -39.69
N ASP A 992 22.10 10.99 -38.90
CA ASP A 992 22.58 9.63 -39.15
C ASP A 992 21.76 8.53 -38.45
N ARG A 993 20.73 8.91 -37.68
CA ARG A 993 19.91 8.03 -36.83
C ARG A 993 20.69 7.26 -35.76
N ARG A 994 21.86 7.76 -35.34
CA ARG A 994 22.72 7.14 -34.32
C ARG A 994 22.76 7.93 -33.00
N THR A 995 22.05 9.05 -32.92
CA THR A 995 21.95 9.82 -31.68
C THR A 995 20.82 9.25 -30.83
N LEU A 996 21.15 8.73 -29.65
CA LEU A 996 20.15 8.36 -28.65
C LEU A 996 19.73 9.61 -27.90
N PHE A 997 18.52 10.11 -28.16
CA PHE A 997 17.91 11.16 -27.35
C PHE A 997 17.37 10.57 -26.06
N ILE A 998 17.57 11.28 -24.95
CA ILE A 998 17.21 10.87 -23.61
C ILE A 998 16.44 12.01 -22.95
N LEU A 999 15.14 11.80 -22.75
CA LEU A 999 14.24 12.79 -22.16
C LEU A 999 14.05 12.48 -20.67
N THR A 1000 14.09 13.52 -19.86
CA THR A 1000 13.98 13.46 -18.40
C THR A 1000 12.93 14.46 -17.92
N HIS A 1001 12.73 14.64 -16.61
CA HIS A 1001 11.80 15.68 -16.15
C HIS A 1001 12.28 17.08 -16.55
N HIS A 1002 13.55 17.42 -16.30
CA HIS A 1002 13.98 18.82 -16.40
C HIS A 1002 14.90 19.13 -17.57
N ALA A 1003 15.42 18.12 -18.26
CA ALA A 1003 16.38 18.31 -19.34
C ALA A 1003 16.28 17.29 -20.48
N LEU A 1004 16.75 17.72 -21.66
CA LEU A 1004 17.00 16.88 -22.83
C LEU A 1004 18.50 16.56 -22.89
N TYR A 1005 18.81 15.27 -22.98
CA TYR A 1005 20.17 14.77 -23.14
C TYR A 1005 20.31 13.98 -24.46
N ALA A 1006 21.56 13.79 -24.90
CA ALA A 1006 21.91 12.92 -26.00
C ALA A 1006 23.16 12.09 -25.73
N ALA A 1007 23.22 10.91 -26.33
CA ALA A 1007 24.38 10.02 -26.33
C ALA A 1007 24.60 9.42 -27.73
N ARG A 1008 25.83 9.01 -28.02
CA ARG A 1008 26.19 8.26 -29.25
C ARG A 1008 26.91 6.95 -28.86
N PRO A 1009 26.14 5.88 -28.52
CA PRO A 1009 26.64 4.61 -28.01
C PRO A 1009 27.07 3.57 -29.06
#